data_AF-A0A2A3YGL2-F1
#
_entry.id   AF-A0A2A3YGL2-F1
#
_cell.length_a   1.000
_cell.length_b   1.000
_cell.length_c   1.000
_cell.angle_alpha   90.00
_cell.angle_beta   90.00
_cell.angle_gamma   90.00
#
_symmetry.space_group_name_H-M   'P 1'
#
loop_
_entity.id
_entity.type
_entity.pdbx_description
1 polymer ?
#
loop_
_entity_poly.entity_id
_entity_poly.type
_entity_poly.pdbx_seq_one_letter_code
_entity_poly.pdbx_strand_id
1 'polypeptide(L)'
;MTTTLSLEDVSAQVHAWVDAAATRPVPGPAKMLSDLLQDPQGLDFTLGFVDRVVRPEDPHAAAVELRRLAQDPPAFLPRALRRVVALGGMTSRVAPSLVVPTAQAAMRRMVSHLILDARSAPLTASISRLTADGTTLNINLLGEAVLGAQEASRRLQGVREIVARDDVDYASIKVSSIVDHLPLWAAAQTVDHIVETLLPLYLDSARSDRPTFLNMDMEEYQDLELTLQVFEKLLDRPELEQLHAGIVLQAYLPDAPSAMARVRRFAERRVAAGGAPVKVRLVKGANLAMEQVEASVHGWTQAPLMSKEETDAQYKRILLDALHPEQLEAVHMGVAGHNLFDVAFAHLLMGERGISAGEGSGVEFEMLAGMAPGQQAVVREATGTMRLYVPVVHPRHFDVAVSYLVRRLEENASSENFLSAAFELETAPDLFEREEQRFARALDRALRESSVPTHRDQDRSTESRGGMIPLGSPALPAVPGAFRNTPDTDLSTPANQAWAEQVTHRIRGSVLGEEEIRAARVDSVEGVDELITAALDAQPGWAGLGVEKRALVLRRVAGTLAAHRAEILEVMASETGKTLEQGDPEVSEAIDFALYYAEQAERLASLDEVSFTPRALTLVTPPWNFPVAIPTGGALAALVTGSSVIMKPAPQARRCGAYIGGLLRQAGVPEGVFTLVDVPENEVGRALISDPRVDQLILTGASDTAALFASWRPELRILAETSGKNSIIVTPHADLDLAARDVAASAFGHAGQKCSAASLVITVGSVSHSRRFSAQLADAVLSLHVGEPTDPTVQMGPVIEQPGEKLTAGLTELGDGESWLARPHQLDEEGRVYSPGVRTGVAEGSAFHLTEYFGPVLGMMHAGSLEEAIRIQNGTDFGLTAGLHSLDPEEIACWTEGAEAGNLYVNRGITGAIVQRQPFGGWKRSAIGQTAKAGGPNYLVHLMDASDPEAEAVDRTAGADATQEWLAAARHSDREHWSSTFAPRDVQDLQGEVNVLRHLPLPVLVRAAADATAAELTRVLHAAATVGAEVEVSLADAELMEAATASGFEAGDVQIEDAEEFSSRVPQVEQARIRLIGTADDALRHAIADRIEVALFTGAVVRSGRVEQLAFLHEQAISATDHRYGNPLPHPMDLTGGKGWLRGTA
;
A
#
# COMPACT_ATOMS: atom_id res chain seq x y z
N MET A 1 -33.06 -0.48 -27.57
CA MET A 1 -33.39 -0.83 -26.17
C MET A 1 -34.78 -0.28 -25.85
N THR A 2 -35.84 -1.01 -26.20
CA THR A 2 -37.22 -0.63 -25.83
C THR A 2 -37.91 -1.85 -25.23
N THR A 3 -38.81 -1.61 -24.29
CA THR A 3 -39.68 -2.61 -23.66
C THR A 3 -41.07 -2.01 -23.54
N THR A 4 -42.10 -2.84 -23.62
CA THR A 4 -43.50 -2.44 -23.38
C THR A 4 -43.96 -2.73 -21.96
N LEU A 5 -43.16 -3.47 -21.19
CA LEU A 5 -43.43 -3.79 -19.79
C LEU A 5 -43.56 -2.52 -18.95
N SER A 6 -44.68 -2.41 -18.24
CA SER A 6 -44.92 -1.34 -17.29
C SER A 6 -44.36 -1.71 -15.90
N LEU A 7 -44.24 -0.70 -15.03
CA LEU A 7 -43.95 -0.94 -13.61
C LEU A 7 -45.01 -1.85 -12.98
N GLU A 8 -46.29 -1.64 -13.33
CA GLU A 8 -47.42 -2.42 -12.80
C GLU A 8 -47.29 -3.91 -13.11
N ASP A 9 -46.81 -4.27 -14.32
CA ASP A 9 -46.62 -5.67 -14.72
C ASP A 9 -45.55 -6.36 -13.85
N VAL A 10 -44.42 -5.69 -13.63
CA VAL A 10 -43.31 -6.21 -12.83
C VAL A 10 -43.73 -6.30 -11.36
N SER A 11 -44.34 -5.25 -10.81
CA SER A 11 -44.80 -5.22 -9.43
C SER A 11 -45.85 -6.28 -9.15
N ALA A 12 -46.80 -6.51 -10.06
CA ALA A 12 -47.79 -7.58 -9.94
C ALA A 12 -47.12 -8.96 -9.88
N GLN A 13 -46.09 -9.20 -10.70
CA GLN A 13 -45.34 -10.45 -10.69
C GLN A 13 -44.54 -10.64 -9.39
N VAL A 14 -43.92 -9.58 -8.87
CA VAL A 14 -43.18 -9.63 -7.60
C VAL A 14 -44.12 -9.88 -6.42
N HIS A 15 -45.28 -9.22 -6.36
CA HIS A 15 -46.30 -9.50 -5.33
C HIS A 15 -46.71 -10.97 -5.35
N ALA A 16 -47.04 -11.51 -6.54
CA ALA A 16 -47.41 -12.91 -6.67
C ALA A 16 -46.31 -13.86 -6.17
N TRP A 17 -45.04 -13.53 -6.40
CA TRP A 17 -43.92 -14.33 -5.91
C TRP A 17 -43.70 -14.22 -4.40
N VAL A 18 -43.79 -13.01 -3.84
CA VAL A 18 -43.64 -12.76 -2.39
C VAL A 18 -44.74 -13.48 -1.61
N ASP A 19 -46.00 -13.34 -2.04
CA ASP A 19 -47.15 -13.99 -1.40
C ASP A 19 -47.04 -15.52 -1.45
N ALA A 20 -46.63 -16.07 -2.59
CA ALA A 20 -46.42 -17.50 -2.74
C ALA A 20 -45.24 -18.00 -1.89
N ALA A 21 -44.15 -17.22 -1.80
CA ALA A 21 -42.96 -17.57 -1.03
C ALA A 21 -43.23 -17.58 0.48
N ALA A 22 -44.07 -16.68 0.98
CA ALA A 22 -44.49 -16.62 2.38
C ALA A 22 -45.16 -17.92 2.87
N THR A 23 -45.83 -18.64 1.98
CA THR A 23 -46.50 -19.92 2.31
C THR A 23 -45.52 -21.12 2.37
N ARG A 24 -44.25 -20.93 2.00
CA ARG A 24 -43.25 -22.01 1.95
C ARG A 24 -42.52 -22.17 3.29
N PRO A 25 -42.20 -23.41 3.71
CA PRO A 25 -41.49 -23.64 4.96
C PRO A 25 -40.05 -23.11 4.88
N VAL A 26 -39.69 -22.19 5.79
CA VAL A 26 -38.32 -21.69 5.94
C VAL A 26 -37.54 -22.61 6.88
N PRO A 27 -36.39 -23.18 6.45
CA PRO A 27 -35.53 -23.96 7.32
C PRO A 27 -35.03 -23.15 8.53
N GLY A 28 -34.97 -23.78 9.71
CA GLY A 28 -34.53 -23.12 10.95
C GLY A 28 -33.20 -22.34 10.88
N PRO A 29 -32.14 -22.85 10.20
CA PRO A 29 -30.89 -22.10 10.01
C PRO A 29 -31.04 -20.83 9.16
N ALA A 30 -31.88 -20.87 8.12
CA ALA A 30 -32.14 -19.69 7.27
C ALA A 30 -32.92 -18.61 8.04
N LYS A 31 -33.83 -19.01 8.95
CA LYS A 31 -34.51 -18.08 9.85
C LYS A 31 -33.54 -17.38 10.80
N MET A 32 -32.61 -18.12 11.39
CA MET A 32 -31.61 -17.56 12.29
C MET A 32 -30.63 -16.60 11.58
N LEU A 33 -30.33 -16.84 10.30
CA LEU A 33 -29.56 -15.91 9.47
C LEU A 33 -30.35 -14.63 9.16
N SER A 34 -31.65 -14.75 8.88
CA SER A 34 -32.54 -13.60 8.75
C SER A 34 -32.56 -12.76 10.04
N ASP A 35 -32.74 -13.42 11.19
CA ASP A 35 -32.74 -12.75 12.51
C ASP A 35 -31.40 -12.06 12.81
N LEU A 36 -30.27 -12.61 12.32
CA LEU A 36 -28.92 -12.02 12.44
C LEU A 36 -28.76 -10.77 11.60
N LEU A 37 -29.21 -10.80 10.33
CA LEU A 37 -29.11 -9.67 9.40
C LEU A 37 -30.03 -8.49 9.80
N GLN A 38 -31.08 -8.76 10.57
CA GLN A 38 -32.01 -7.76 11.09
C GLN A 38 -31.55 -7.11 12.40
N ASP A 39 -30.59 -7.72 13.13
CA ASP A 39 -30.07 -7.17 14.37
C ASP A 39 -28.97 -6.13 14.06
N PRO A 40 -29.11 -4.86 14.52
CA PRO A 40 -28.12 -3.81 14.27
C PRO A 40 -26.70 -4.14 14.74
N GLN A 41 -26.56 -4.99 15.77
CA GLN A 41 -25.27 -5.47 16.27
C GLN A 41 -24.93 -6.88 15.77
N GLY A 42 -25.86 -7.53 15.05
CA GLY A 42 -25.74 -8.92 14.64
C GLY A 42 -24.62 -9.16 13.64
N LEU A 43 -24.46 -8.22 12.70
CA LEU A 43 -23.39 -8.24 11.70
C LEU A 43 -22.02 -8.08 12.37
N ASP A 44 -21.78 -6.98 13.07
CA ASP A 44 -20.48 -6.67 13.69
C ASP A 44 -20.02 -7.77 14.65
N PHE A 45 -20.94 -8.32 15.46
CA PHE A 45 -20.62 -9.45 16.31
C PHE A 45 -20.22 -10.69 15.50
N THR A 46 -20.95 -11.00 14.44
CA THR A 46 -20.68 -12.19 13.61
C THR A 46 -19.38 -12.05 12.85
N LEU A 47 -19.12 -10.88 12.27
CA LEU A 47 -17.87 -10.55 11.58
C LEU A 47 -16.69 -10.61 12.56
N GLY A 48 -16.81 -9.95 13.71
CA GLY A 48 -15.81 -9.98 14.77
C GLY A 48 -15.55 -11.40 15.27
N PHE A 49 -16.58 -12.21 15.45
CA PHE A 49 -16.41 -13.61 15.89
C PHE A 49 -15.72 -14.46 14.82
N VAL A 50 -16.20 -14.38 13.58
CA VAL A 50 -15.69 -15.20 12.48
C VAL A 50 -14.24 -14.79 12.16
N ASP A 51 -13.92 -13.50 12.16
CA ASP A 51 -12.58 -13.03 11.84
C ASP A 51 -11.60 -13.06 13.03
N ARG A 52 -12.06 -12.83 14.27
CA ARG A 52 -11.17 -12.70 15.44
C ARG A 52 -11.23 -13.86 16.44
N VAL A 53 -12.18 -14.80 16.29
CA VAL A 53 -12.28 -16.01 17.16
C VAL A 53 -12.14 -17.30 16.36
N VAL A 54 -12.64 -17.36 15.12
CA VAL A 54 -12.51 -18.57 14.28
C VAL A 54 -11.18 -18.64 13.54
N ARG A 55 -10.67 -17.49 13.07
CA ARG A 55 -9.41 -17.43 12.31
C ARG A 55 -8.16 -17.71 13.14
N PRO A 56 -7.96 -17.15 14.35
CA PRO A 56 -6.69 -17.31 15.05
C PRO A 56 -6.40 -18.78 15.36
N GLU A 57 -5.16 -19.19 15.08
CA GLU A 57 -4.68 -20.54 15.43
C GLU A 57 -4.47 -20.69 16.94
N ASP A 58 -4.15 -19.59 17.63
CA ASP A 58 -3.90 -19.57 19.07
C ASP A 58 -5.22 -19.52 19.87
N PRO A 59 -5.52 -20.53 20.70
CA PRO A 59 -6.70 -20.52 21.57
C PRO A 59 -6.72 -19.36 22.57
N HIS A 60 -5.57 -18.81 22.97
CA HIS A 60 -5.51 -17.67 23.88
C HIS A 60 -5.87 -16.37 23.18
N ALA A 61 -5.32 -16.13 21.98
CA ALA A 61 -5.69 -14.97 21.15
C ALA A 61 -7.20 -14.98 20.85
N ALA A 62 -7.73 -16.13 20.43
CA ALA A 62 -9.16 -16.31 20.21
C ALA A 62 -10.00 -16.14 21.50
N ALA A 63 -9.46 -16.47 22.67
CA ALA A 63 -10.13 -16.29 23.96
C ALA A 63 -10.21 -14.83 24.40
N VAL A 64 -9.19 -14.01 24.10
CA VAL A 64 -9.19 -12.56 24.33
C VAL A 64 -10.31 -11.92 23.51
N GLU A 65 -10.39 -12.26 22.23
CA GLU A 65 -11.40 -11.74 21.31
C GLU A 65 -12.81 -12.23 21.65
N LEU A 66 -12.96 -13.51 22.01
CA LEU A 66 -14.23 -14.06 22.49
C LEU A 66 -14.72 -13.31 23.73
N ARG A 67 -13.81 -12.93 24.63
CA ARG A 67 -14.16 -12.14 25.82
C ARG A 67 -14.62 -10.74 25.43
N ARG A 68 -13.93 -10.06 24.51
CA ARG A 68 -14.35 -8.72 24.02
C ARG A 68 -15.75 -8.79 23.42
N LEU A 69 -16.00 -9.75 22.53
CA LEU A 69 -17.30 -9.96 21.90
C LEU A 69 -18.39 -10.38 22.89
N ALA A 70 -18.04 -11.10 23.96
CA ALA A 70 -18.99 -11.53 24.98
C ALA A 70 -19.44 -10.44 25.96
N GLN A 71 -18.81 -9.24 25.93
CA GLN A 71 -19.20 -8.12 26.80
C GLN A 71 -20.57 -7.54 26.44
N ASP A 72 -20.92 -7.55 25.15
CA ASP A 72 -22.23 -7.10 24.65
C ASP A 72 -22.81 -8.14 23.67
N PRO A 73 -23.36 -9.27 24.16
CA PRO A 73 -23.79 -10.35 23.29
C PRO A 73 -25.16 -10.03 22.65
N PRO A 74 -25.27 -10.13 21.31
CA PRO A 74 -26.37 -9.52 20.55
C PRO A 74 -27.74 -10.17 20.81
N ALA A 75 -28.79 -9.42 20.45
CA ALA A 75 -30.18 -9.72 20.76
C ALA A 75 -30.73 -10.94 19.99
N PHE A 76 -30.21 -11.21 18.79
CA PHE A 76 -30.61 -12.34 17.94
C PHE A 76 -30.24 -13.72 18.50
N LEU A 77 -29.18 -13.81 19.32
CA LEU A 77 -28.74 -15.10 19.87
C LEU A 77 -29.80 -15.70 20.82
N PRO A 78 -30.17 -16.98 20.67
CA PRO A 78 -31.07 -17.65 21.61
C PRO A 78 -30.58 -17.50 23.05
N ARG A 79 -31.48 -17.30 24.02
CA ARG A 79 -31.12 -17.05 25.44
C ARG A 79 -30.14 -18.08 26.02
N ALA A 80 -30.21 -19.33 25.56
CA ALA A 80 -29.26 -20.37 25.93
C ALA A 80 -27.86 -20.12 25.37
N LEU A 81 -27.75 -19.73 24.10
CA LEU A 81 -26.47 -19.41 23.45
C LEU A 81 -25.88 -18.12 23.99
N ARG A 82 -26.70 -17.09 24.28
CA ARG A 82 -26.24 -15.85 24.94
C ARG A 82 -25.61 -16.14 26.30
N ARG A 83 -26.20 -17.03 27.10
CA ARG A 83 -25.62 -17.49 28.37
C ARG A 83 -24.33 -18.27 28.16
N VAL A 84 -24.23 -19.09 27.12
CA VAL A 84 -22.98 -19.81 26.77
C VAL A 84 -21.87 -18.85 26.34
N VAL A 85 -22.17 -17.83 25.53
CA VAL A 85 -21.20 -16.81 25.11
C VAL A 85 -20.76 -15.97 26.31
N ALA A 86 -21.68 -15.50 27.15
CA ALA A 86 -21.34 -14.74 28.36
C ALA A 86 -20.54 -15.57 29.37
N LEU A 87 -20.93 -16.82 29.64
CA LEU A 87 -20.20 -17.73 30.52
C LEU A 87 -18.85 -18.12 29.90
N GLY A 88 -18.80 -18.27 28.57
CA GLY A 88 -17.61 -18.55 27.78
C GLY A 88 -16.59 -17.42 27.87
N GLY A 89 -17.01 -16.16 27.72
CA GLY A 89 -16.14 -15.00 27.90
C GLY A 89 -15.61 -14.82 29.33
N MET A 90 -16.36 -15.27 30.35
CA MET A 90 -15.90 -15.28 31.74
C MET A 90 -14.93 -16.44 32.06
N THR A 91 -15.12 -17.60 31.42
CA THR A 91 -14.34 -18.84 31.69
C THR A 91 -13.18 -19.07 30.71
N SER A 92 -13.14 -18.35 29.59
CA SER A 92 -12.10 -18.46 28.55
C SER A 92 -10.70 -18.17 29.06
N ARG A 93 -10.54 -17.38 30.14
CA ARG A 93 -9.24 -17.12 30.79
C ARG A 93 -8.69 -18.33 31.54
N VAL A 94 -9.56 -19.23 32.02
CA VAL A 94 -9.17 -20.36 32.88
C VAL A 94 -9.03 -21.66 32.07
N ALA A 95 -9.81 -21.83 31.00
CA ALA A 95 -9.76 -23.01 30.14
C ALA A 95 -10.00 -22.65 28.65
N PRO A 96 -9.14 -21.81 28.02
CA PRO A 96 -9.31 -21.37 26.63
C PRO A 96 -9.37 -22.55 25.66
N SER A 97 -8.57 -23.59 25.92
CA SER A 97 -8.49 -24.82 25.13
C SER A 97 -9.77 -25.68 25.14
N LEU A 98 -10.71 -25.45 26.05
CA LEU A 98 -12.01 -26.13 26.09
C LEU A 98 -13.14 -25.26 25.51
N VAL A 99 -13.13 -23.97 25.86
CA VAL A 99 -14.21 -23.02 25.54
C VAL A 99 -14.17 -22.61 24.07
N VAL A 100 -12.99 -22.27 23.54
CA VAL A 100 -12.85 -21.76 22.16
C VAL A 100 -13.27 -22.81 21.13
N PRO A 101 -12.79 -24.09 21.18
CA PRO A 101 -13.23 -25.09 20.21
C PRO A 101 -14.74 -25.36 20.24
N THR A 102 -15.36 -25.27 21.42
CA THR A 102 -16.81 -25.44 21.58
C THR A 102 -17.57 -24.28 20.91
N ALA A 103 -17.11 -23.04 21.11
CA ALA A 103 -17.70 -21.86 20.49
C ALA A 103 -17.51 -21.87 18.96
N GLN A 104 -16.32 -22.22 18.47
CA GLN A 104 -16.04 -22.40 17.05
C GLN A 104 -16.91 -23.50 16.43
N ALA A 105 -17.10 -24.64 17.10
CA ALA A 105 -17.95 -25.73 16.62
C ALA A 105 -19.43 -25.31 16.55
N ALA A 106 -19.92 -24.57 17.54
CA ALA A 106 -21.28 -24.04 17.55
C ALA A 106 -21.50 -23.08 16.36
N MET A 107 -20.58 -22.13 16.14
CA MET A 107 -20.68 -21.19 15.03
C MET A 107 -20.53 -21.86 13.67
N ARG A 108 -19.59 -22.82 13.49
CA ARG A 108 -19.50 -23.62 12.26
C ARG A 108 -20.82 -24.31 11.94
N ARG A 109 -21.49 -24.85 12.94
CA ARG A 109 -22.82 -25.46 12.76
C ARG A 109 -23.87 -24.43 12.37
N MET A 110 -23.80 -23.20 12.89
CA MET A 110 -24.69 -22.11 12.51
C MET A 110 -24.52 -21.72 11.04
N VAL A 111 -23.30 -21.62 10.51
CA VAL A 111 -23.03 -21.18 9.13
C VAL A 111 -22.87 -22.32 8.10
N SER A 112 -22.93 -23.58 8.54
CA SER A 112 -22.80 -24.78 7.68
C SER A 112 -23.82 -24.93 6.55
N HIS A 113 -24.88 -24.10 6.55
CA HIS A 113 -25.86 -24.04 5.47
C HIS A 113 -25.47 -23.04 4.36
N LEU A 114 -24.52 -22.13 4.65
CA LEU A 114 -23.97 -21.16 3.70
C LEU A 114 -22.73 -21.67 3.00
N ILE A 115 -21.97 -22.56 3.65
CA ILE A 115 -20.78 -23.20 3.09
C ILE A 115 -20.87 -24.70 3.34
N LEU A 116 -20.78 -25.47 2.27
CA LEU A 116 -20.84 -26.92 2.34
C LEU A 116 -19.46 -27.55 2.54
N ASP A 117 -19.49 -28.77 3.08
CA ASP A 117 -18.30 -29.58 3.28
C ASP A 117 -17.82 -30.19 1.96
N ALA A 118 -16.59 -29.91 1.56
CA ALA A 118 -16.01 -30.39 0.31
C ALA A 118 -15.66 -31.90 0.33
N ARG A 119 -15.74 -32.59 1.47
CA ARG A 119 -15.46 -34.05 1.53
C ARG A 119 -16.52 -34.82 0.73
N SER A 120 -16.09 -35.84 0.00
CA SER A 120 -16.94 -36.55 -0.98
C SER A 120 -18.31 -36.99 -0.47
N ALA A 121 -18.39 -37.72 0.66
CA ALA A 121 -19.66 -38.25 1.15
C ALA A 121 -20.63 -37.16 1.68
N PRO A 122 -20.20 -36.21 2.53
CA PRO A 122 -21.02 -35.05 2.90
C PRO A 122 -21.46 -34.20 1.70
N LEU A 123 -20.58 -34.01 0.72
CA LEU A 123 -20.88 -33.24 -0.48
C LEU A 123 -21.97 -33.90 -1.33
N THR A 124 -21.83 -35.19 -1.65
CA THR A 124 -22.84 -35.96 -2.40
C THR A 124 -24.21 -35.94 -1.71
N ALA A 125 -24.24 -36.08 -0.38
CA ALA A 125 -25.48 -36.01 0.38
C ALA A 125 -26.13 -34.62 0.30
N SER A 126 -25.32 -33.56 0.28
CA SER A 126 -25.81 -32.18 0.17
C SER A 126 -26.28 -31.85 -1.25
N ILE A 127 -25.54 -32.29 -2.28
CA ILE A 127 -25.91 -32.17 -3.68
C ILE A 127 -27.25 -32.86 -3.91
N SER A 128 -27.38 -34.14 -3.53
CA SER A 128 -28.61 -34.92 -3.70
C SER A 128 -29.83 -34.28 -3.05
N ARG A 129 -29.64 -33.57 -1.92
CA ARG A 129 -30.70 -32.85 -1.22
C ARG A 129 -31.09 -31.56 -1.94
N LEU A 130 -30.10 -30.79 -2.42
CA LEU A 130 -30.33 -29.50 -3.07
C LEU A 130 -30.85 -29.64 -4.49
N THR A 131 -30.56 -30.75 -5.18
CA THR A 131 -31.05 -31.02 -6.55
C THR A 131 -32.36 -31.82 -6.59
N ALA A 132 -32.92 -32.19 -5.44
CA ALA A 132 -34.08 -33.08 -5.34
C ALA A 132 -35.36 -32.52 -6.01
N ASP A 133 -35.46 -31.21 -6.19
CA ASP A 133 -36.60 -30.53 -6.81
C ASP A 133 -36.35 -30.13 -8.28
N GLY A 134 -35.21 -30.53 -8.86
CA GLY A 134 -34.80 -30.17 -10.22
C GLY A 134 -33.91 -28.93 -10.30
N THR A 135 -33.50 -28.37 -9.15
CA THR A 135 -32.48 -27.30 -9.08
C THR A 135 -31.10 -27.82 -9.50
N THR A 136 -30.34 -27.03 -10.25
CA THR A 136 -28.93 -27.30 -10.59
C THR A 136 -28.01 -26.52 -9.65
N LEU A 137 -26.74 -26.92 -9.54
CA LEU A 137 -25.79 -26.30 -8.63
C LEU A 137 -24.60 -25.73 -9.40
N ASN A 138 -24.03 -24.63 -8.92
CA ASN A 138 -22.72 -24.13 -9.31
C ASN A 138 -21.79 -24.32 -8.11
N ILE A 139 -20.85 -25.26 -8.20
CA ILE A 139 -19.91 -25.56 -7.11
C ILE A 139 -18.69 -24.65 -7.22
N ASN A 140 -18.35 -23.93 -6.15
CA ASN A 140 -17.12 -23.14 -6.05
C ASN A 140 -16.24 -23.58 -4.88
N LEU A 141 -14.97 -23.91 -5.12
CA LEU A 141 -14.02 -24.35 -4.10
C LEU A 141 -13.30 -23.19 -3.42
N LEU A 142 -13.59 -22.97 -2.15
CA LEU A 142 -12.87 -22.04 -1.28
C LEU A 142 -11.61 -22.67 -0.67
N GLY A 143 -10.72 -21.83 -0.17
CA GLY A 143 -9.46 -22.23 0.46
C GLY A 143 -8.47 -21.07 0.51
N GLU A 144 -7.27 -21.33 1.06
CA GLU A 144 -6.19 -20.38 1.40
C GLU A 144 -5.87 -19.36 0.29
N ALA A 145 -5.36 -18.19 0.69
CA ALA A 145 -4.85 -17.21 -0.25
C ALA A 145 -3.71 -17.83 -1.07
N VAL A 146 -3.79 -17.71 -2.39
CA VAL A 146 -2.74 -18.18 -3.30
C VAL A 146 -1.61 -17.15 -3.27
N LEU A 147 -0.56 -17.45 -2.51
CA LEU A 147 0.65 -16.62 -2.48
C LEU A 147 1.78 -17.19 -3.35
N GLY A 148 1.68 -18.46 -3.75
CA GLY A 148 2.68 -19.15 -4.55
C GLY A 148 2.15 -20.37 -5.31
N ALA A 149 3.07 -21.01 -6.03
CA ALA A 149 2.81 -22.09 -6.97
C ALA A 149 2.24 -23.36 -6.31
N GLN A 150 2.65 -23.66 -5.08
CA GLN A 150 2.20 -24.87 -4.39
C GLN A 150 0.71 -24.75 -4.03
N GLU A 151 0.30 -23.59 -3.50
CA GLU A 151 -1.11 -23.35 -3.19
C GLU A 151 -1.98 -23.30 -4.44
N ALA A 152 -1.53 -22.61 -5.50
CA ALA A 152 -2.22 -22.57 -6.79
C ALA A 152 -2.45 -23.99 -7.34
N SER A 153 -1.38 -24.79 -7.39
CA SER A 153 -1.42 -26.19 -7.85
C SER A 153 -2.37 -27.05 -7.00
N ARG A 154 -2.34 -26.88 -5.67
CA ARG A 154 -3.25 -27.57 -4.75
C ARG A 154 -4.71 -27.21 -5.02
N ARG A 155 -5.00 -25.92 -5.26
CA ARG A 155 -6.37 -25.49 -5.58
C ARG A 155 -6.83 -26.02 -6.92
N LEU A 156 -5.98 -25.95 -7.95
CA LEU A 156 -6.28 -26.49 -9.28
C LEU A 156 -6.56 -27.98 -9.23
N GLN A 157 -5.78 -28.75 -8.48
CA GLN A 157 -6.02 -30.17 -8.28
C GLN A 157 -7.36 -30.43 -7.58
N GLY A 158 -7.69 -29.65 -6.53
CA GLY A 158 -8.99 -29.74 -5.87
C GLY A 158 -10.18 -29.41 -6.80
N VAL A 159 -10.01 -28.43 -7.69
CA VAL A 159 -11.00 -28.13 -8.73
C VAL A 159 -11.14 -29.28 -9.72
N ARG A 160 -10.03 -29.86 -10.20
CA ARG A 160 -10.05 -31.05 -11.08
C ARG A 160 -10.77 -32.22 -10.42
N GLU A 161 -10.56 -32.45 -9.13
CA GLU A 161 -11.26 -33.49 -8.37
C GLU A 161 -12.77 -33.22 -8.27
N ILE A 162 -13.20 -31.96 -8.15
CA ILE A 162 -14.62 -31.60 -8.16
C ILE A 162 -15.22 -31.81 -9.55
N VAL A 163 -14.52 -31.37 -10.60
CA VAL A 163 -14.95 -31.49 -12.00
C VAL A 163 -15.03 -32.94 -12.46
N ALA A 164 -14.18 -33.83 -11.93
CA ALA A 164 -14.20 -35.26 -12.25
C ALA A 164 -15.38 -36.04 -11.62
N ARG A 165 -16.25 -35.40 -10.83
CA ARG A 165 -17.36 -36.09 -10.13
C ARG A 165 -18.59 -36.22 -11.03
N ASP A 166 -19.16 -37.42 -11.07
CA ASP A 166 -20.38 -37.71 -11.83
C ASP A 166 -21.64 -36.94 -11.33
N ASP A 167 -21.61 -36.43 -10.09
CA ASP A 167 -22.70 -35.66 -9.46
C ASP A 167 -22.49 -34.14 -9.53
N VAL A 168 -21.49 -33.67 -10.28
CA VAL A 168 -21.20 -32.24 -10.50
C VAL A 168 -21.27 -31.90 -11.99
N ASP A 169 -22.27 -31.10 -12.35
CA ASP A 169 -22.51 -30.65 -13.73
C ASP A 169 -21.96 -29.24 -14.02
N TYR A 170 -21.56 -28.48 -12.99
CA TYR A 170 -21.06 -27.12 -13.14
C TYR A 170 -20.10 -26.73 -12.01
N ALA A 171 -18.98 -26.10 -12.38
CA ALA A 171 -18.02 -25.52 -11.45
C ALA A 171 -17.62 -24.10 -11.85
N SER A 172 -17.57 -23.20 -10.87
CA SER A 172 -16.98 -21.87 -11.01
C SER A 172 -15.50 -21.92 -10.62
N ILE A 173 -14.67 -21.25 -11.41
CA ILE A 173 -13.23 -21.11 -11.18
C ILE A 173 -12.84 -19.63 -11.22
N LYS A 174 -11.94 -19.20 -10.33
CA LYS A 174 -11.33 -17.87 -10.39
C LYS A 174 -9.87 -18.03 -10.81
N VAL A 175 -9.43 -17.32 -11.84
CA VAL A 175 -8.05 -17.42 -12.34
C VAL A 175 -7.03 -17.16 -11.23
N SER A 176 -7.20 -16.06 -10.49
CA SER A 176 -6.31 -15.68 -9.39
C SER A 176 -6.39 -16.55 -8.14
N SER A 177 -7.28 -17.56 -8.09
CA SER A 177 -7.30 -18.56 -7.01
C SER A 177 -6.63 -19.87 -7.38
N ILE A 178 -6.14 -20.00 -8.61
CA ILE A 178 -5.86 -21.31 -9.21
C ILE A 178 -4.62 -21.29 -10.12
N VAL A 179 -4.16 -20.10 -10.48
CA VAL A 179 -2.91 -19.83 -11.21
C VAL A 179 -2.09 -18.86 -10.35
N ASP A 180 -0.85 -19.21 -10.10
CA ASP A 180 0.17 -18.37 -9.49
C ASP A 180 0.74 -17.37 -10.52
N HIS A 181 1.48 -16.37 -10.06
CA HIS A 181 2.18 -15.39 -10.91
C HIS A 181 1.31 -14.75 -12.01
N LEU A 182 0.66 -13.64 -11.64
CA LEU A 182 -0.15 -12.85 -12.56
C LEU A 182 0.45 -11.45 -12.84
N PRO A 183 1.72 -11.33 -13.29
CA PRO A 183 2.31 -10.02 -13.56
C PRO A 183 1.60 -9.35 -14.73
N LEU A 184 0.88 -8.26 -14.48
CA LEU A 184 0.20 -7.50 -15.53
C LEU A 184 1.19 -6.71 -16.42
N TRP A 185 2.42 -6.49 -15.95
CA TRP A 185 3.51 -5.96 -16.78
C TRP A 185 3.87 -6.88 -17.95
N ALA A 186 3.52 -8.17 -17.83
CA ALA A 186 3.68 -9.20 -18.85
C ALA A 186 2.32 -9.76 -19.30
N ALA A 187 1.30 -8.91 -19.46
CA ALA A 187 -0.08 -9.35 -19.67
C ALA A 187 -0.23 -10.45 -20.72
N ALA A 188 0.44 -10.37 -21.87
CA ALA A 188 0.38 -11.38 -22.91
C ALA A 188 0.96 -12.74 -22.45
N GLN A 189 2.14 -12.74 -21.81
CA GLN A 189 2.77 -13.95 -21.27
C GLN A 189 1.94 -14.55 -20.13
N THR A 190 1.35 -13.69 -19.29
CA THR A 190 0.46 -14.09 -18.20
C THR A 190 -0.79 -14.77 -18.74
N VAL A 191 -1.42 -14.22 -19.78
CA VAL A 191 -2.54 -14.87 -20.48
C VAL A 191 -2.14 -16.25 -20.99
N ASP A 192 -0.95 -16.37 -21.59
CA ASP A 192 -0.45 -17.65 -22.14
C ASP A 192 -0.24 -18.68 -21.04
N HIS A 193 0.39 -18.28 -19.93
CA HIS A 193 0.59 -19.13 -18.77
C HIS A 193 -0.74 -19.63 -18.17
N ILE A 194 -1.74 -18.75 -18.03
CA ILE A 194 -3.06 -19.13 -17.54
C ILE A 194 -3.74 -20.11 -18.51
N VAL A 195 -3.70 -19.83 -19.82
CA VAL A 195 -4.29 -20.72 -20.83
C VAL A 195 -3.65 -22.11 -20.78
N GLU A 196 -2.31 -22.18 -20.70
CA GLU A 196 -1.59 -23.45 -20.58
C GLU A 196 -1.93 -24.21 -19.30
N THR A 197 -2.06 -23.51 -18.18
CA THR A 197 -2.39 -24.08 -16.88
C THR A 197 -3.82 -24.61 -16.82
N LEU A 198 -4.78 -23.90 -17.41
CA LEU A 198 -6.20 -24.27 -17.39
C LEU A 198 -6.59 -25.27 -18.50
N LEU A 199 -5.85 -25.32 -19.61
CA LEU A 199 -6.19 -26.17 -20.75
C LEU A 199 -6.43 -27.65 -20.38
N PRO A 200 -5.61 -28.31 -19.52
CA PRO A 200 -5.88 -29.68 -19.10
C PRO A 200 -7.25 -29.86 -18.43
N LEU A 201 -7.67 -28.94 -17.55
CA LEU A 201 -8.96 -28.98 -16.88
C LEU A 201 -10.13 -28.89 -17.89
N TYR A 202 -10.00 -28.00 -18.88
CA TYR A 202 -11.03 -27.81 -19.91
C TYR A 202 -11.09 -29.00 -20.88
N LEU A 203 -9.94 -29.58 -21.23
CA LEU A 203 -9.89 -30.80 -22.06
C LEU A 203 -10.45 -32.02 -21.33
N ASP A 204 -10.19 -32.16 -20.03
CA ASP A 204 -10.75 -33.23 -19.21
C ASP A 204 -12.29 -33.15 -19.20
N SER A 205 -12.85 -31.95 -19.04
CA SER A 205 -14.30 -31.75 -19.15
C SER A 205 -14.83 -32.03 -20.56
N ALA A 206 -14.19 -31.48 -21.60
CA ALA A 206 -14.63 -31.64 -22.99
C ALA A 206 -14.62 -33.11 -23.48
N ARG A 207 -13.76 -33.96 -22.89
CA ARG A 207 -13.65 -35.38 -23.23
C ARG A 207 -14.57 -36.29 -22.40
N SER A 208 -15.21 -35.75 -21.36
CA SER A 208 -16.13 -36.51 -20.51
C SER A 208 -17.42 -36.85 -21.27
N ASP A 209 -18.00 -38.03 -20.99
CA ASP A 209 -19.35 -38.38 -21.47
C ASP A 209 -20.43 -37.43 -20.92
N ARG A 210 -20.11 -36.75 -19.81
CA ARG A 210 -20.92 -35.70 -19.17
C ARG A 210 -20.01 -34.50 -18.89
N PRO A 211 -19.81 -33.59 -19.86
CA PRO A 211 -18.97 -32.42 -19.67
C PRO A 211 -19.50 -31.53 -18.54
N THR A 212 -18.65 -31.23 -17.57
CA THR A 212 -18.94 -30.24 -16.52
C THR A 212 -18.82 -28.84 -17.11
N PHE A 213 -19.84 -28.01 -16.90
CA PHE A 213 -19.82 -26.62 -17.31
C PHE A 213 -18.81 -25.84 -16.47
N LEU A 214 -17.83 -25.20 -17.12
CA LEU A 214 -16.80 -24.40 -16.45
C LEU A 214 -17.11 -22.91 -16.61
N ASN A 215 -17.23 -22.20 -15.50
CA ASN A 215 -17.49 -20.77 -15.47
C ASN A 215 -16.32 -19.99 -14.88
N MET A 216 -15.79 -19.00 -15.61
CA MET A 216 -14.77 -18.09 -15.10
C MET A 216 -15.41 -16.97 -14.28
N ASP A 217 -15.18 -16.99 -12.98
CA ASP A 217 -15.62 -15.96 -12.03
C ASP A 217 -14.62 -14.78 -12.00
N MET A 218 -15.12 -13.59 -11.64
CA MET A 218 -14.36 -12.34 -11.57
C MET A 218 -14.65 -11.64 -10.25
N GLU A 219 -13.62 -11.11 -9.59
CA GLU A 219 -13.80 -10.37 -8.34
C GLU A 219 -13.33 -8.91 -8.45
N GLU A 220 -12.09 -8.68 -8.87
CA GLU A 220 -11.45 -7.36 -8.92
C GLU A 220 -11.46 -6.78 -10.33
N TYR A 221 -11.44 -5.45 -10.46
CA TYR A 221 -11.41 -4.80 -11.77
C TYR A 221 -10.19 -5.20 -12.61
N GLN A 222 -9.03 -5.38 -11.96
CA GLN A 222 -7.81 -5.80 -12.65
C GLN A 222 -7.93 -7.17 -13.33
N ASP A 223 -8.85 -8.03 -12.87
CA ASP A 223 -9.11 -9.33 -13.49
C ASP A 223 -9.91 -9.19 -14.81
N LEU A 224 -10.55 -8.03 -15.07
CA LEU A 224 -11.49 -7.81 -16.20
C LEU A 224 -10.87 -8.17 -17.54
N GLU A 225 -9.86 -7.41 -17.93
CA GLU A 225 -9.23 -7.54 -19.23
C GLU A 225 -8.49 -8.88 -19.35
N LEU A 226 -7.81 -9.29 -18.28
CA LEU A 226 -7.06 -10.55 -18.22
C LEU A 226 -7.99 -11.76 -18.47
N THR A 227 -9.11 -11.83 -17.77
CA THR A 227 -10.06 -12.95 -17.90
C THR A 227 -10.73 -12.98 -19.26
N LEU A 228 -11.04 -11.81 -19.85
CA LEU A 228 -11.57 -11.74 -21.22
C LEU A 228 -10.59 -12.31 -22.24
N GLN A 229 -9.30 -11.93 -22.17
CA GLN A 229 -8.27 -12.44 -23.06
C GLN A 229 -8.06 -13.97 -22.88
N VAL A 230 -8.01 -14.45 -21.64
CA VAL A 230 -7.89 -15.88 -21.33
C VAL A 230 -9.09 -16.66 -21.86
N PHE A 231 -10.32 -16.19 -21.60
CA PHE A 231 -11.55 -16.87 -22.02
C PHE A 231 -11.61 -17.01 -23.54
N GLU A 232 -11.32 -15.92 -24.27
CA GLU A 232 -11.27 -15.92 -25.74
C GLU A 232 -10.17 -16.86 -26.25
N LYS A 233 -8.93 -16.70 -25.79
CA LYS A 233 -7.77 -17.49 -26.28
C LYS A 233 -7.90 -18.99 -25.96
N LEU A 234 -8.45 -19.33 -24.79
CA LEU A 234 -8.66 -20.70 -24.38
C LEU A 234 -9.74 -21.37 -25.24
N LEU A 235 -10.91 -20.71 -25.41
CA LEU A 235 -12.01 -21.32 -26.15
C LEU A 235 -11.80 -21.29 -27.67
N ASP A 236 -10.98 -20.40 -28.23
CA ASP A 236 -10.65 -20.40 -29.67
C ASP A 236 -9.85 -21.65 -30.12
N ARG A 237 -9.42 -22.50 -29.17
CA ARG A 237 -8.75 -23.78 -29.44
C ARG A 237 -9.70 -24.78 -30.13
N PRO A 238 -9.29 -25.41 -31.25
CA PRO A 238 -10.12 -26.40 -31.96
C PRO A 238 -10.59 -27.57 -31.09
N GLU A 239 -9.76 -28.00 -30.13
CA GLU A 239 -10.08 -29.10 -29.23
C GLU A 239 -11.23 -28.78 -28.26
N LEU A 240 -11.53 -27.50 -28.06
CA LEU A 240 -12.58 -27.00 -27.18
C LEU A 240 -13.76 -26.44 -27.96
N GLU A 241 -13.80 -26.55 -29.29
CA GLU A 241 -14.83 -25.95 -30.17
C GLU A 241 -16.26 -26.30 -29.74
N GLN A 242 -16.50 -27.53 -29.28
CA GLN A 242 -17.81 -28.03 -28.87
C GLN A 242 -18.08 -27.89 -27.35
N LEU A 243 -17.13 -27.38 -26.58
CA LEU A 243 -17.30 -27.19 -25.15
C LEU A 243 -18.15 -25.94 -24.87
N HIS A 244 -19.20 -26.12 -24.07
CA HIS A 244 -19.94 -25.02 -23.46
C HIS A 244 -19.22 -24.54 -22.19
N ALA A 245 -18.96 -23.24 -22.11
CA ALA A 245 -18.30 -22.61 -20.97
C ALA A 245 -18.86 -21.21 -20.74
N GLY A 246 -18.61 -20.65 -19.56
CA GLY A 246 -19.16 -19.37 -19.15
C GLY A 246 -18.13 -18.40 -18.56
N ILE A 247 -18.52 -17.13 -18.53
CA ILE A 247 -17.76 -16.03 -17.93
C ILE A 247 -18.72 -15.12 -17.15
N VAL A 248 -18.28 -14.56 -16.03
CA VAL A 248 -19.03 -13.55 -15.28
C VAL A 248 -18.84 -12.18 -15.90
N LEU A 249 -19.89 -11.35 -15.94
CA LEU A 249 -19.75 -9.90 -16.14
C LEU A 249 -20.46 -9.16 -15.00
N GLN A 250 -19.81 -8.12 -14.49
CA GLN A 250 -20.27 -7.37 -13.32
C GLN A 250 -20.89 -6.03 -13.76
N ALA A 251 -22.20 -5.87 -13.62
CA ALA A 251 -22.95 -4.71 -14.10
C ALA A 251 -22.64 -3.39 -13.36
N TYR A 252 -21.98 -3.44 -12.20
CA TYR A 252 -21.48 -2.25 -11.52
C TYR A 252 -20.30 -1.62 -12.23
N LEU A 253 -19.70 -2.25 -13.25
CA LEU A 253 -18.62 -1.67 -14.04
C LEU A 253 -19.21 -0.92 -15.23
N PRO A 254 -18.79 0.34 -15.48
CA PRO A 254 -19.15 1.05 -16.70
C PRO A 254 -18.73 0.28 -17.97
N ASP A 255 -17.64 -0.50 -17.90
CA ASP A 255 -17.10 -1.30 -18.99
C ASP A 255 -17.96 -2.52 -19.38
N ALA A 256 -18.90 -2.95 -18.52
CA ALA A 256 -19.65 -4.19 -18.69
C ALA A 256 -20.38 -4.33 -20.04
N PRO A 257 -21.02 -3.29 -20.62
CA PRO A 257 -21.60 -3.36 -21.96
C PRO A 257 -20.56 -3.59 -23.06
N SER A 258 -19.39 -2.97 -22.94
CA SER A 258 -18.32 -3.14 -23.93
C SER A 258 -17.72 -4.55 -23.86
N ALA A 259 -17.57 -5.09 -22.64
CA ALA A 259 -17.18 -6.48 -22.40
C ALA A 259 -18.23 -7.47 -22.95
N MET A 260 -19.52 -7.23 -22.71
CA MET A 260 -20.61 -8.04 -23.27
C MET A 260 -20.58 -8.03 -24.81
N ALA A 261 -20.40 -6.87 -25.43
CA ALA A 261 -20.29 -6.76 -26.88
C ALA A 261 -19.04 -7.48 -27.43
N ARG A 262 -17.93 -7.48 -26.69
CA ARG A 262 -16.72 -8.24 -27.04
C ARG A 262 -16.96 -9.74 -26.99
N VAL A 263 -17.52 -10.26 -25.91
CA VAL A 263 -17.88 -11.68 -25.74
C VAL A 263 -18.88 -12.12 -26.82
N ARG A 264 -19.88 -11.28 -27.12
CA ARG A 264 -20.86 -11.54 -28.19
C ARG A 264 -20.16 -11.70 -29.55
N ARG A 265 -19.31 -10.77 -29.95
CA ARG A 265 -18.55 -10.86 -31.22
C ARG A 265 -17.69 -12.11 -31.29
N PHE A 266 -17.09 -12.53 -30.17
CA PHE A 266 -16.34 -13.78 -30.09
C PHE A 266 -17.25 -15.00 -30.30
N ALA A 267 -18.36 -15.06 -29.56
CA ALA A 267 -19.31 -16.16 -29.60
C ALA A 267 -19.99 -16.32 -30.97
N GLU A 268 -20.36 -15.21 -31.62
CA GLU A 268 -20.93 -15.21 -32.98
C GLU A 268 -19.96 -15.83 -33.99
N ARG A 269 -18.67 -15.46 -33.93
CA ARG A 269 -17.64 -16.06 -34.79
C ARG A 269 -17.48 -17.55 -34.53
N ARG A 270 -17.48 -17.95 -33.26
CA ARG A 270 -17.36 -19.34 -32.82
C ARG A 270 -18.53 -20.20 -33.30
N VAL A 271 -19.76 -19.74 -33.12
CA VAL A 271 -20.96 -20.46 -33.58
C VAL A 271 -21.02 -20.51 -35.11
N ALA A 272 -20.67 -19.43 -35.79
CA ALA A 272 -20.58 -19.41 -37.25
C ALA A 272 -19.54 -20.41 -37.81
N ALA A 273 -18.51 -20.74 -37.04
CA ALA A 273 -17.52 -21.77 -37.38
C ALA A 273 -18.00 -23.21 -37.08
N GLY A 274 -19.13 -23.38 -36.39
CA GLY A 274 -19.67 -24.68 -35.99
C GLY A 274 -19.46 -25.02 -34.51
N GLY A 275 -18.91 -24.11 -33.71
CA GLY A 275 -18.69 -24.29 -32.28
C GLY A 275 -19.92 -24.06 -31.40
N ALA A 276 -19.80 -24.43 -30.13
CA ALA A 276 -20.85 -24.28 -29.13
C ALA A 276 -20.98 -22.83 -28.64
N PRO A 277 -22.20 -22.36 -28.31
CA PRO A 277 -22.42 -21.05 -27.69
C PRO A 277 -21.78 -20.97 -26.29
N VAL A 278 -21.47 -19.75 -25.88
CA VAL A 278 -20.94 -19.45 -24.53
C VAL A 278 -22.04 -18.92 -23.62
N LYS A 279 -21.77 -18.85 -22.31
CA LYS A 279 -22.69 -18.23 -21.34
C LYS A 279 -22.06 -16.99 -20.70
N VAL A 280 -22.85 -15.93 -20.55
CA VAL A 280 -22.51 -14.80 -19.68
C VAL A 280 -23.37 -14.84 -18.43
N ARG A 281 -22.73 -15.01 -17.26
CA ARG A 281 -23.37 -14.87 -15.96
C ARG A 281 -23.33 -13.40 -15.55
N LEU A 282 -24.46 -12.71 -15.66
CA LEU A 282 -24.57 -11.29 -15.31
C LEU A 282 -24.84 -11.16 -13.81
N VAL A 283 -23.91 -10.54 -13.09
CA VAL A 283 -24.05 -10.18 -11.67
C VAL A 283 -24.04 -8.66 -11.52
N LYS A 284 -24.42 -8.12 -10.36
CA LYS A 284 -24.21 -6.69 -10.07
C LYS A 284 -22.74 -6.40 -9.79
N GLY A 285 -22.14 -7.13 -8.84
CA GLY A 285 -20.76 -6.94 -8.40
C GLY A 285 -20.65 -7.12 -6.89
N ALA A 286 -19.49 -7.54 -6.39
CA ALA A 286 -19.32 -7.99 -5.00
C ALA A 286 -18.09 -7.39 -4.27
N ASN A 287 -17.32 -6.52 -4.95
CA ASN A 287 -16.03 -6.05 -4.44
C ASN A 287 -15.94 -4.52 -4.24
N LEU A 288 -17.08 -3.82 -4.16
CA LEU A 288 -17.12 -2.35 -4.13
C LEU A 288 -16.24 -1.73 -3.04
N ALA A 289 -16.26 -2.29 -1.82
CA ALA A 289 -15.49 -1.75 -0.69
C ALA A 289 -13.98 -1.78 -0.96
N MET A 290 -13.46 -2.87 -1.53
CA MET A 290 -12.05 -2.94 -1.94
C MET A 290 -11.76 -2.05 -3.14
N GLU A 291 -12.64 -1.98 -4.14
CA GLU A 291 -12.45 -1.09 -5.30
C GLU A 291 -12.37 0.39 -4.91
N GLN A 292 -13.05 0.79 -3.83
CA GLN A 292 -12.94 2.13 -3.25
C GLN A 292 -11.58 2.37 -2.58
N VAL A 293 -11.08 1.39 -1.83
CA VAL A 293 -9.75 1.44 -1.23
C VAL A 293 -8.68 1.51 -2.33
N GLU A 294 -8.75 0.62 -3.32
CA GLU A 294 -7.83 0.58 -4.46
C GLU A 294 -7.76 1.93 -5.17
N ALA A 295 -8.93 2.53 -5.44
CA ALA A 295 -9.02 3.85 -6.05
C ALA A 295 -8.40 4.95 -5.19
N SER A 296 -8.74 4.98 -3.89
CA SER A 296 -8.26 6.00 -2.97
C SER A 296 -6.74 5.92 -2.74
N VAL A 297 -6.21 4.71 -2.54
CA VAL A 297 -4.78 4.48 -2.29
C VAL A 297 -3.96 4.79 -3.55
N HIS A 298 -4.36 4.33 -4.73
CA HIS A 298 -3.60 4.59 -5.97
C HIS A 298 -3.88 5.96 -6.60
N GLY A 299 -4.88 6.70 -6.11
CA GLY A 299 -5.30 7.97 -6.74
C GLY A 299 -6.00 7.78 -8.09
N TRP A 300 -6.58 6.60 -8.31
CA TRP A 300 -7.38 6.30 -9.51
C TRP A 300 -8.84 6.66 -9.31
N THR A 301 -9.59 6.81 -10.39
CA THR A 301 -11.05 6.83 -10.32
C THR A 301 -11.54 5.43 -9.92
N GLN A 302 -12.51 5.33 -9.00
CA GLN A 302 -13.10 4.03 -8.67
C GLN A 302 -13.64 3.38 -9.95
N ALA A 303 -13.31 2.10 -10.16
CA ALA A 303 -13.75 1.38 -11.35
C ALA A 303 -15.28 1.20 -11.38
N PRO A 304 -15.95 0.77 -10.29
CA PRO A 304 -17.41 0.70 -10.27
C PRO A 304 -18.13 2.06 -10.45
N LEU A 305 -19.38 1.99 -10.91
CA LEU A 305 -20.33 3.09 -10.98
C LEU A 305 -20.55 3.72 -9.60
N MET A 306 -20.77 5.03 -9.57
CA MET A 306 -20.74 5.83 -8.33
C MET A 306 -22.00 5.65 -7.48
N SER A 307 -23.07 5.09 -8.04
CA SER A 307 -24.30 4.82 -7.31
C SER A 307 -24.89 3.44 -7.60
N LYS A 308 -25.64 2.93 -6.62
CA LYS A 308 -26.41 1.70 -6.79
C LYS A 308 -27.45 1.82 -7.91
N GLU A 309 -28.12 2.96 -8.01
CA GLU A 309 -29.14 3.19 -9.05
C GLU A 309 -28.53 3.08 -10.46
N GLU A 310 -27.29 3.57 -10.66
CA GLU A 310 -26.56 3.40 -11.92
C GLU A 310 -26.25 1.94 -12.20
N THR A 311 -25.79 1.19 -11.19
CA THR A 311 -25.56 -0.26 -11.30
C THR A 311 -26.84 -1.00 -11.69
N ASP A 312 -27.97 -0.67 -11.06
CA ASP A 312 -29.26 -1.30 -11.32
C ASP A 312 -29.82 -0.93 -12.69
N ALA A 313 -29.55 0.29 -13.18
CA ALA A 313 -29.87 0.72 -14.53
C ALA A 313 -28.98 -0.01 -15.55
N GLN A 314 -27.68 -0.14 -15.28
CA GLN A 314 -26.71 -0.84 -16.13
C GLN A 314 -27.07 -2.33 -16.28
N TYR A 315 -27.45 -2.98 -15.18
CA TYR A 315 -27.92 -4.37 -15.19
C TYR A 315 -29.13 -4.53 -16.13
N LYS A 316 -30.12 -3.62 -16.06
CA LYS A 316 -31.29 -3.60 -16.95
C LYS A 316 -30.90 -3.32 -18.41
N ARG A 317 -29.96 -2.41 -18.68
CA ARG A 317 -29.46 -2.15 -20.04
C ARG A 317 -28.88 -3.40 -20.68
N ILE A 318 -28.07 -4.17 -19.93
CA ILE A 318 -27.48 -5.42 -20.43
C ILE A 318 -28.58 -6.47 -20.67
N LEU A 319 -29.57 -6.62 -19.77
CA LEU A 319 -30.71 -7.51 -20.01
C LEU A 319 -31.51 -7.11 -21.26
N LEU A 320 -31.80 -5.83 -21.42
CA LEU A 320 -32.51 -5.28 -22.58
C LEU A 320 -31.77 -5.53 -23.89
N ASP A 321 -30.44 -5.51 -23.88
CA ASP A 321 -29.59 -5.83 -25.04
C ASP A 321 -29.50 -7.35 -25.29
N ALA A 322 -29.34 -8.14 -24.23
CA ALA A 322 -28.96 -9.55 -24.34
C ALA A 322 -30.13 -10.50 -24.55
N LEU A 323 -31.31 -10.22 -24.00
CA LEU A 323 -32.45 -11.13 -24.01
C LEU A 323 -33.22 -11.06 -25.33
N HIS A 324 -32.58 -11.41 -26.44
CA HIS A 324 -33.17 -11.46 -27.77
C HIS A 324 -32.91 -12.85 -28.38
N PRO A 325 -33.88 -13.49 -29.05
CA PRO A 325 -33.69 -14.84 -29.59
C PRO A 325 -32.42 -14.98 -30.45
N GLU A 326 -32.17 -14.03 -31.34
CA GLU A 326 -30.99 -13.99 -32.20
C GLU A 326 -29.68 -13.83 -31.42
N GLN A 327 -29.73 -13.19 -30.25
CA GLN A 327 -28.57 -13.00 -29.39
C GLN A 327 -28.26 -14.24 -28.57
N LEU A 328 -29.30 -14.97 -28.16
CA LEU A 328 -29.21 -16.21 -27.40
C LEU A 328 -28.71 -17.39 -28.24
N GLU A 329 -28.69 -17.28 -29.57
CA GLU A 329 -28.05 -18.29 -30.45
C GLU A 329 -26.55 -18.42 -30.19
N ALA A 330 -25.88 -17.31 -29.84
CA ALA A 330 -24.44 -17.27 -29.61
C ALA A 330 -24.08 -17.15 -28.11
N VAL A 331 -24.86 -16.38 -27.34
CA VAL A 331 -24.56 -16.09 -25.94
C VAL A 331 -25.77 -16.40 -25.05
N HIS A 332 -25.68 -17.49 -24.29
CA HIS A 332 -26.63 -17.79 -23.23
C HIS A 332 -26.47 -16.83 -22.05
N MET A 333 -27.55 -16.58 -21.32
CA MET A 333 -27.59 -15.63 -20.21
C MET A 333 -27.85 -16.33 -18.87
N GLY A 334 -26.97 -16.09 -17.89
CA GLY A 334 -27.21 -16.34 -16.48
C GLY A 334 -27.70 -15.06 -15.80
N VAL A 335 -28.98 -14.98 -15.43
CA VAL A 335 -29.53 -13.84 -14.68
C VAL A 335 -29.29 -14.09 -13.20
N ALA A 336 -28.20 -13.55 -12.64
CA ALA A 336 -27.75 -13.88 -11.30
C ALA A 336 -28.04 -12.76 -10.29
N GLY A 337 -28.88 -13.07 -9.29
CA GLY A 337 -29.18 -12.14 -8.21
C GLY A 337 -30.45 -12.46 -7.43
N HIS A 338 -30.60 -11.84 -6.26
CA HIS A 338 -31.77 -12.01 -5.39
C HIS A 338 -32.82 -10.90 -5.54
N ASN A 339 -32.56 -9.85 -6.32
CA ASN A 339 -33.54 -8.79 -6.53
C ASN A 339 -34.72 -9.31 -7.35
N LEU A 340 -35.86 -9.55 -6.69
CA LEU A 340 -37.05 -10.10 -7.34
C LEU A 340 -37.58 -9.21 -8.45
N PHE A 341 -37.41 -7.88 -8.38
CA PHE A 341 -37.82 -6.98 -9.46
C PHE A 341 -36.97 -7.17 -10.72
N ASP A 342 -35.65 -7.35 -10.57
CA ASP A 342 -34.76 -7.61 -11.72
C ASP A 342 -35.03 -8.99 -12.34
N VAL A 343 -35.29 -9.99 -11.50
CA VAL A 343 -35.65 -11.36 -11.92
C VAL A 343 -37.01 -11.40 -12.62
N ALA A 344 -38.02 -10.72 -12.06
CA ALA A 344 -39.35 -10.60 -12.66
C ALA A 344 -39.29 -9.84 -13.98
N PHE A 345 -38.54 -8.74 -14.04
CA PHE A 345 -38.32 -7.99 -15.27
C PHE A 345 -37.69 -8.84 -16.36
N ALA A 346 -36.63 -9.61 -16.06
CA ALA A 346 -36.02 -10.52 -17.04
C ALA A 346 -37.01 -11.60 -17.51
N HIS A 347 -37.76 -12.21 -16.58
CA HIS A 347 -38.76 -13.24 -16.89
C HIS A 347 -39.89 -12.71 -17.80
N LEU A 348 -40.43 -11.53 -17.48
CA LEU A 348 -41.47 -10.90 -18.30
C LEU A 348 -40.91 -10.43 -19.65
N LEU A 349 -39.66 -9.97 -19.70
CA LEU A 349 -39.01 -9.55 -20.94
C LEU A 349 -38.79 -10.72 -21.90
N MET A 350 -38.48 -11.91 -21.36
CA MET A 350 -38.46 -13.16 -22.15
C MET A 350 -39.83 -13.41 -22.79
N GLY A 351 -40.91 -13.28 -22.02
CA GLY A 351 -42.28 -13.42 -22.51
C GLY A 351 -42.64 -12.42 -23.62
N GLU A 352 -42.31 -11.13 -23.43
CA GLU A 352 -42.49 -10.08 -24.43
C GLU A 352 -41.78 -10.41 -25.75
N ARG A 353 -40.60 -11.05 -25.67
CA ARG A 353 -39.72 -11.34 -26.81
C ARG A 353 -39.86 -12.74 -27.37
N GLY A 354 -40.84 -13.52 -26.90
CA GLY A 354 -41.10 -14.87 -27.39
C GLY A 354 -40.04 -15.91 -26.99
N ILE A 355 -39.24 -15.63 -25.96
CA ILE A 355 -38.27 -16.57 -25.40
C ILE A 355 -39.03 -17.47 -24.40
N SER A 356 -39.05 -18.77 -24.66
CA SER A 356 -39.73 -19.73 -23.78
C SER A 356 -39.03 -19.85 -22.43
N ALA A 357 -39.78 -20.03 -21.35
CA ALA A 357 -39.22 -20.37 -20.05
C ALA A 357 -38.85 -21.87 -19.98
N GLY A 358 -37.88 -22.23 -19.12
CA GLY A 358 -37.42 -23.61 -18.94
C GLY A 358 -36.11 -23.95 -19.65
N GLU A 359 -35.75 -25.24 -19.61
CA GLU A 359 -34.52 -25.78 -20.21
C GLU A 359 -34.47 -25.55 -21.73
N GLY A 360 -33.29 -25.20 -22.24
CA GLY A 360 -33.07 -24.96 -23.67
C GLY A 360 -33.44 -23.56 -24.16
N SER A 361 -33.91 -22.66 -23.28
CA SER A 361 -34.22 -21.26 -23.61
C SER A 361 -32.99 -20.37 -23.87
N GLY A 362 -31.79 -20.84 -23.51
CA GLY A 362 -30.59 -20.02 -23.46
C GLY A 362 -30.54 -19.06 -22.26
N VAL A 363 -31.52 -19.10 -21.35
CA VAL A 363 -31.57 -18.26 -20.14
C VAL A 363 -31.70 -19.13 -18.89
N GLU A 364 -30.84 -18.89 -17.89
CA GLU A 364 -30.87 -19.58 -16.60
C GLU A 364 -30.88 -18.54 -15.46
N PHE A 365 -31.76 -18.73 -14.47
CA PHE A 365 -31.80 -17.88 -13.29
C PHE A 365 -30.90 -18.44 -12.19
N GLU A 366 -30.08 -17.58 -11.59
CA GLU A 366 -29.09 -18.01 -10.59
C GLU A 366 -29.22 -17.25 -9.27
N MET A 367 -29.15 -17.99 -8.16
CA MET A 367 -29.25 -17.43 -6.79
C MET A 367 -28.22 -18.09 -5.86
N LEU A 368 -27.97 -17.50 -4.68
CA LEU A 368 -27.05 -18.06 -3.68
C LEU A 368 -27.72 -19.17 -2.87
N ALA A 369 -27.06 -20.31 -2.70
CA ALA A 369 -27.57 -21.35 -1.82
C ALA A 369 -27.73 -20.87 -0.37
N GLY A 370 -28.81 -21.30 0.29
CA GLY A 370 -29.07 -20.98 1.70
C GLY A 370 -29.73 -19.63 1.96
N MET A 371 -29.92 -18.79 0.94
CA MET A 371 -30.56 -17.46 1.05
C MET A 371 -31.99 -17.48 0.49
N ALA A 372 -32.98 -17.06 1.28
CA ALA A 372 -34.38 -16.94 0.86
C ALA A 372 -34.97 -18.17 0.10
N PRO A 373 -34.92 -19.39 0.67
CA PRO A 373 -35.30 -20.62 -0.02
C PRO A 373 -36.76 -20.66 -0.49
N GLY A 374 -37.67 -19.95 0.18
CA GLY A 374 -39.05 -19.79 -0.28
C GLY A 374 -39.16 -19.04 -1.61
N GLN A 375 -38.39 -17.95 -1.77
CA GLN A 375 -38.33 -17.17 -3.01
C GLN A 375 -37.67 -17.99 -4.13
N GLN A 376 -36.60 -18.71 -3.83
CA GLN A 376 -35.91 -19.59 -4.77
C GLN A 376 -36.86 -20.62 -5.39
N ALA A 377 -37.66 -21.29 -4.54
CA ALA A 377 -38.61 -22.30 -5.00
C ALA A 377 -39.67 -21.71 -5.94
N VAL A 378 -40.21 -20.53 -5.61
CA VAL A 378 -41.25 -19.87 -6.41
C VAL A 378 -40.71 -19.35 -7.74
N VAL A 379 -39.53 -18.73 -7.74
CA VAL A 379 -38.87 -18.28 -8.97
C VAL A 379 -38.54 -19.48 -9.87
N ARG A 380 -38.05 -20.59 -9.32
CA ARG A 380 -37.80 -21.82 -10.08
C ARG A 380 -39.07 -22.34 -10.74
N GLU A 381 -40.17 -22.41 -10.01
CA GLU A 381 -41.47 -22.86 -10.53
C GLU A 381 -41.98 -21.97 -11.67
N ALA A 382 -41.78 -20.65 -11.57
CA ALA A 382 -42.22 -19.69 -12.58
C ALA A 382 -41.32 -19.66 -13.84
N THR A 383 -40.01 -19.76 -13.66
CA THR A 383 -39.01 -19.60 -14.74
C THR A 383 -38.59 -20.95 -15.36
N GLY A 384 -38.89 -22.07 -14.70
CA GLY A 384 -38.53 -23.42 -15.12
C GLY A 384 -37.04 -23.76 -14.96
N THR A 385 -36.20 -22.83 -14.52
CA THR A 385 -34.76 -23.05 -14.29
C THR A 385 -34.33 -22.41 -12.97
N MET A 386 -33.37 -23.01 -12.29
CA MET A 386 -32.75 -22.42 -11.10
C MET A 386 -31.38 -23.06 -10.90
N ARG A 387 -30.34 -22.24 -10.85
CA ARG A 387 -29.00 -22.67 -10.44
C ARG A 387 -28.61 -22.01 -9.13
N LEU A 388 -28.21 -22.82 -8.14
CA LEU A 388 -27.73 -22.31 -6.86
C LEU A 388 -26.21 -22.26 -6.83
N TYR A 389 -25.65 -21.10 -6.52
CA TYR A 389 -24.22 -20.94 -6.22
C TYR A 389 -23.90 -21.48 -4.83
N VAL A 390 -23.01 -22.47 -4.78
CA VAL A 390 -22.72 -23.28 -3.60
C VAL A 390 -21.21 -23.24 -3.33
N PRO A 391 -20.76 -22.46 -2.34
CA PRO A 391 -19.37 -22.50 -1.89
C PRO A 391 -19.11 -23.79 -1.10
N VAL A 392 -18.00 -24.45 -1.39
CA VAL A 392 -17.52 -25.65 -0.69
C VAL A 392 -16.15 -25.39 -0.10
N VAL A 393 -15.90 -25.89 1.12
CA VAL A 393 -14.58 -25.83 1.75
C VAL A 393 -14.30 -27.12 2.52
N HIS A 394 -13.04 -27.52 2.58
CA HIS A 394 -12.66 -28.60 3.47
C HIS A 394 -12.72 -28.14 4.93
N PRO A 395 -13.27 -28.90 5.88
CA PRO A 395 -13.49 -28.45 7.27
C PRO A 395 -12.25 -28.00 8.05
N ARG A 396 -11.06 -28.41 7.60
CA ARG A 396 -9.78 -27.98 8.20
C ARG A 396 -9.35 -26.57 7.80
N HIS A 397 -9.88 -26.03 6.70
CA HIS A 397 -9.57 -24.69 6.17
C HIS A 397 -10.81 -23.78 6.25
N PHE A 398 -11.70 -24.04 7.22
CA PHE A 398 -12.96 -23.30 7.36
C PHE A 398 -12.75 -21.81 7.63
N ASP A 399 -11.67 -21.49 8.34
CA ASP A 399 -11.17 -20.14 8.60
C ASP A 399 -10.91 -19.35 7.30
N VAL A 400 -10.64 -20.00 6.17
CA VAL A 400 -10.46 -19.26 4.92
C VAL A 400 -11.78 -18.80 4.31
N ALA A 401 -12.87 -19.51 4.63
CA ALA A 401 -14.19 -19.12 4.16
C ALA A 401 -14.74 -17.87 4.91
N VAL A 402 -14.00 -17.36 5.90
CA VAL A 402 -14.31 -16.13 6.65
C VAL A 402 -14.47 -14.93 5.72
N SER A 403 -13.53 -14.68 4.80
CA SER A 403 -13.58 -13.52 3.90
C SER A 403 -14.78 -13.59 2.94
N TYR A 404 -15.13 -14.80 2.51
CA TYR A 404 -16.36 -15.05 1.76
C TYR A 404 -17.60 -14.76 2.62
N LEU A 405 -17.66 -15.30 3.85
CA LEU A 405 -18.79 -15.08 4.76
C LEU A 405 -18.99 -13.60 5.11
N VAL A 406 -17.90 -12.88 5.38
CA VAL A 406 -17.92 -11.44 5.69
C VAL A 406 -18.58 -10.68 4.56
N ARG A 407 -18.06 -10.83 3.33
CA ARG A 407 -18.62 -10.19 2.13
C ARG A 407 -20.09 -10.56 1.93
N ARG A 408 -20.47 -11.84 2.11
CA ARG A 408 -21.86 -12.29 1.97
C ARG A 408 -22.80 -11.71 3.03
N LEU A 409 -22.34 -11.58 4.27
CA LEU A 409 -23.14 -11.04 5.37
C LEU A 409 -23.33 -9.52 5.22
N GLU A 410 -22.27 -8.80 4.87
CA GLU A 410 -22.31 -7.35 4.67
C GLU A 410 -23.13 -6.94 3.46
N GLU A 411 -22.96 -7.64 2.32
CA GLU A 411 -23.81 -7.44 1.16
C GLU A 411 -25.28 -7.44 1.61
N ASN A 412 -25.68 -8.39 2.45
CA ASN A 412 -27.07 -8.54 2.87
C ASN A 412 -27.53 -7.56 3.96
N ALA A 413 -26.61 -6.94 4.70
CA ALA A 413 -26.93 -6.06 5.82
C ALA A 413 -27.04 -4.58 5.41
N SER A 414 -26.45 -4.17 4.29
CA SER A 414 -26.60 -2.81 3.78
C SER A 414 -28.06 -2.50 3.43
N SER A 415 -28.60 -1.37 3.92
CA SER A 415 -29.96 -0.90 3.60
C SER A 415 -30.16 -0.54 2.12
N GLU A 416 -29.05 -0.35 1.41
CA GLU A 416 -29.02 -0.22 -0.04
C GLU A 416 -29.19 -1.58 -0.73
N ASN A 417 -28.93 -2.74 -0.09
CA ASN A 417 -29.16 -4.04 -0.71
C ASN A 417 -30.62 -4.51 -0.59
N PHE A 418 -31.13 -5.10 -1.67
CA PHE A 418 -32.46 -5.71 -1.72
C PHE A 418 -32.63 -6.81 -0.66
N LEU A 419 -31.58 -7.60 -0.39
CA LEU A 419 -31.64 -8.70 0.59
C LEU A 419 -31.94 -8.23 2.02
N SER A 420 -31.65 -6.96 2.36
CA SER A 420 -32.01 -6.39 3.65
C SER A 420 -33.53 -6.25 3.84
N ALA A 421 -34.28 -6.09 2.74
CA ALA A 421 -35.74 -6.00 2.75
C ALA A 421 -36.42 -7.31 2.35
N ALA A 422 -35.72 -8.21 1.66
CA ALA A 422 -36.29 -9.38 0.99
C ALA A 422 -37.13 -10.30 1.91
N PHE A 423 -36.81 -10.39 3.20
CA PHE A 423 -37.53 -11.23 4.16
C PHE A 423 -38.78 -10.58 4.76
N GLU A 424 -38.98 -9.27 4.55
CA GLU A 424 -40.07 -8.49 5.15
C GLU A 424 -41.02 -7.89 4.10
N LEU A 425 -40.77 -8.08 2.80
CA LEU A 425 -41.57 -7.50 1.70
C LEU A 425 -43.07 -7.83 1.77
N GLU A 426 -43.44 -8.99 2.33
CA GLU A 426 -44.85 -9.36 2.54
C GLU A 426 -45.49 -8.52 3.66
N THR A 427 -44.74 -8.34 4.75
CA THR A 427 -45.27 -7.78 6.01
C THR A 427 -45.07 -6.27 6.14
N ALA A 428 -44.23 -5.67 5.31
CA ALA A 428 -43.86 -4.26 5.34
C ALA A 428 -44.11 -3.57 3.98
N PRO A 429 -45.33 -3.01 3.77
CA PRO A 429 -45.70 -2.33 2.53
C PRO A 429 -44.73 -1.21 2.13
N ASP A 430 -44.22 -0.44 3.10
CA ASP A 430 -43.28 0.65 2.86
C ASP A 430 -41.95 0.15 2.25
N LEU A 431 -41.47 -1.03 2.65
CA LEU A 431 -40.26 -1.63 2.08
C LEU A 431 -40.48 -2.10 0.64
N PHE A 432 -41.67 -2.65 0.35
CA PHE A 432 -42.04 -3.02 -1.02
C PHE A 432 -42.09 -1.79 -1.92
N GLU A 433 -42.82 -0.74 -1.51
CA GLU A 433 -42.94 0.51 -2.26
C GLU A 433 -41.55 1.14 -2.52
N ARG A 434 -40.65 1.09 -1.53
CA ARG A 434 -39.27 1.56 -1.69
C ARG A 434 -38.53 0.83 -2.80
N GLU A 435 -38.56 -0.51 -2.80
CA GLU A 435 -37.87 -1.33 -3.82
C GLU A 435 -38.53 -1.20 -5.20
N GLU A 436 -39.85 -1.07 -5.26
CA GLU A 436 -40.61 -0.77 -6.48
C GLU A 436 -40.17 0.56 -7.09
N GLN A 437 -40.10 1.62 -6.28
CA GLN A 437 -39.64 2.93 -6.73
C GLN A 437 -38.16 2.92 -7.17
N ARG A 438 -37.30 2.18 -6.46
CA ARG A 438 -35.89 1.96 -6.88
C ARG A 438 -35.82 1.29 -8.25
N PHE A 439 -36.60 0.24 -8.47
CA PHE A 439 -36.69 -0.44 -9.76
C PHE A 439 -37.19 0.52 -10.86
N ALA A 440 -38.25 1.29 -10.59
CA ALA A 440 -38.83 2.22 -11.54
C ALA A 440 -37.82 3.29 -12.00
N ARG A 441 -37.09 3.91 -11.06
CA ARG A 441 -36.05 4.89 -11.38
C ARG A 441 -34.91 4.27 -12.18
N ALA A 442 -34.42 3.10 -11.77
CA ALA A 442 -33.37 2.40 -12.49
C ALA A 442 -33.79 2.00 -13.91
N LEU A 443 -35.04 1.58 -14.13
CA LEU A 443 -35.57 1.25 -15.46
C LEU A 443 -35.72 2.50 -16.33
N ASP A 444 -36.28 3.59 -15.79
CA ASP A 444 -36.39 4.87 -16.52
C ASP A 444 -35.01 5.36 -16.98
N ARG A 445 -34.04 5.31 -16.07
CA ARG A 445 -32.65 5.67 -16.34
C ARG A 445 -31.99 4.75 -17.37
N ALA A 446 -32.26 3.44 -17.30
CA ALA A 446 -31.76 2.48 -18.28
C ALA A 446 -32.24 2.78 -19.71
N LEU A 447 -33.48 3.28 -19.85
CA LEU A 447 -34.10 3.56 -21.14
C LEU A 447 -33.75 4.95 -21.72
N ARG A 448 -33.49 5.94 -20.85
CA ARG A 448 -33.29 7.34 -21.25
C ARG A 448 -31.84 7.79 -21.29
N GLU A 449 -30.97 7.16 -20.51
CA GLU A 449 -29.58 7.59 -20.34
C GLU A 449 -28.58 6.53 -20.81
N SER A 450 -27.45 6.98 -21.35
CA SER A 450 -26.26 6.16 -21.57
C SER A 450 -25.38 6.15 -20.32
N SER A 451 -24.71 5.02 -20.06
CA SER A 451 -23.62 4.98 -19.07
C SER A 451 -22.35 5.60 -19.64
N VAL A 452 -21.45 6.02 -18.75
CA VAL A 452 -20.06 6.33 -19.13
C VAL A 452 -19.37 5.05 -19.63
N PRO A 453 -18.47 5.13 -20.61
CA PRO A 453 -17.88 3.93 -21.22
C PRO A 453 -16.90 3.21 -20.29
N THR A 454 -16.12 3.96 -19.49
CA THR A 454 -15.19 3.44 -18.51
C THR A 454 -14.87 4.52 -17.47
N HIS A 455 -14.39 4.10 -16.30
CA HIS A 455 -13.74 4.99 -15.32
C HIS A 455 -12.21 4.84 -15.32
N ARG A 456 -11.66 3.80 -15.95
CA ARG A 456 -10.21 3.57 -16.05
C ARG A 456 -9.73 3.90 -17.45
N ASP A 457 -9.49 5.19 -17.68
CA ASP A 457 -9.15 5.76 -18.99
C ASP A 457 -7.67 6.22 -19.10
N GLN A 458 -6.82 5.83 -18.15
CA GLN A 458 -5.40 6.14 -18.20
C GLN A 458 -4.73 5.49 -19.42
N ASP A 459 -4.03 6.31 -20.19
CA ASP A 459 -3.24 5.88 -21.36
C ASP A 459 -1.89 6.60 -21.38
N ARG A 460 -0.86 5.92 -20.88
CA ARG A 460 0.52 6.43 -20.82
C ARG A 460 1.13 6.68 -22.21
N SER A 461 0.60 6.05 -23.26
CA SER A 461 1.08 6.26 -24.63
C SER A 461 0.73 7.66 -25.17
N THR A 462 -0.35 8.27 -24.64
CA THR A 462 -0.78 9.62 -25.02
C THR A 462 -0.04 10.72 -24.25
N GLU A 463 0.42 10.42 -23.03
CA GLU A 463 1.27 11.31 -22.23
C GLU A 463 2.67 11.48 -22.87
N SER A 464 3.15 10.45 -23.57
CA SER A 464 4.53 10.34 -24.04
C SER A 464 4.85 11.14 -25.33
N ARG A 465 3.89 11.86 -25.93
CA ARG A 465 4.12 12.54 -27.23
C ARG A 465 3.41 13.88 -27.39
N GLY A 466 4.12 14.97 -27.12
CA GLY A 466 3.74 16.34 -27.54
C GLY A 466 2.53 16.96 -26.83
N GLY A 467 1.79 16.20 -26.04
CA GLY A 467 0.80 16.70 -25.10
C GLY A 467 1.45 17.04 -23.77
N MET A 468 1.98 18.25 -23.62
CA MET A 468 2.38 18.71 -22.28
C MET A 468 1.14 18.69 -21.38
N ILE A 469 1.24 18.01 -20.23
CA ILE A 469 0.21 18.09 -19.20
C ILE A 469 0.00 19.58 -18.89
N PRO A 470 -1.23 20.12 -19.02
CA PRO A 470 -1.44 21.54 -18.82
C PRO A 470 -1.13 21.95 -17.38
N LEU A 471 -0.34 23.01 -17.21
CA LEU A 471 -0.16 23.65 -15.91
C LEU A 471 -1.52 24.16 -15.40
N GLY A 472 -1.86 23.82 -14.15
CA GLY A 472 -3.17 24.07 -13.55
C GLY A 472 -4.16 22.91 -13.69
N SER A 473 -3.78 21.81 -14.36
CA SER A 473 -4.51 20.55 -14.28
C SER A 473 -4.35 19.89 -12.89
N PRO A 474 -5.20 18.93 -12.53
CA PRO A 474 -5.04 18.16 -11.28
C PRO A 474 -3.67 17.45 -11.17
N ALA A 475 -3.10 17.02 -12.29
CA ALA A 475 -1.80 16.35 -12.34
C ALA A 475 -0.61 17.32 -12.23
N LEU A 476 -0.78 18.59 -12.60
CA LEU A 476 0.23 19.64 -12.46
C LEU A 476 -0.38 20.91 -11.85
N PRO A 477 -0.66 20.90 -10.53
CA PRO A 477 -1.30 22.02 -9.86
C PRO A 477 -0.45 23.29 -9.94
N ALA A 478 -1.08 24.43 -10.23
CA ALA A 478 -0.39 25.72 -10.37
C ALA A 478 -0.37 26.57 -9.08
N VAL A 479 -1.08 26.14 -8.04
CA VAL A 479 -1.26 26.89 -6.79
C VAL A 479 -0.87 26.03 -5.58
N PRO A 480 -0.33 26.63 -4.50
CA PRO A 480 -0.13 25.93 -3.24
C PRO A 480 -1.46 25.39 -2.66
N GLY A 481 -1.41 24.23 -2.01
CA GLY A 481 -2.56 23.56 -1.38
C GLY A 481 -3.29 22.59 -2.31
N ALA A 482 -2.87 22.49 -3.57
CA ALA A 482 -3.48 21.61 -4.57
C ALA A 482 -2.62 20.38 -4.89
N PHE A 483 -1.49 20.15 -4.20
CA PHE A 483 -0.72 18.93 -4.34
C PHE A 483 -1.58 17.67 -4.15
N ARG A 484 -1.39 16.72 -5.05
CA ARG A 484 -1.93 15.36 -5.03
C ARG A 484 -0.82 14.43 -5.51
N ASN A 485 -0.70 13.27 -4.87
CA ASN A 485 0.26 12.26 -5.31
C ASN A 485 -0.05 11.81 -6.75
N THR A 486 0.99 11.58 -7.52
CA THR A 486 0.95 11.14 -8.90
C THR A 486 0.48 9.69 -8.93
N PRO A 487 -0.62 9.36 -9.62
CA PRO A 487 -1.05 7.97 -9.76
C PRO A 487 -0.02 7.15 -10.55
N ASP A 488 0.21 5.92 -10.09
CA ASP A 488 1.00 4.92 -10.81
C ASP A 488 0.28 4.45 -12.08
N THR A 489 1.00 3.68 -12.90
CA THR A 489 0.46 3.13 -14.15
C THR A 489 -0.57 2.04 -13.89
N ASP A 490 -1.79 2.24 -14.39
CA ASP A 490 -2.90 1.30 -14.28
C ASP A 490 -2.82 0.24 -15.39
N LEU A 491 -2.26 -0.93 -15.09
CA LEU A 491 -2.11 -2.03 -16.05
C LEU A 491 -3.38 -2.86 -16.27
N SER A 492 -4.50 -2.49 -15.63
CA SER A 492 -5.79 -3.09 -15.96
C SER A 492 -6.29 -2.67 -17.34
N THR A 493 -5.71 -1.62 -17.94
CA THR A 493 -6.09 -1.12 -19.27
C THR A 493 -5.26 -1.75 -20.40
N PRO A 494 -5.89 -2.13 -21.54
CA PRO A 494 -5.16 -2.66 -22.69
C PRO A 494 -4.10 -1.70 -23.25
N ALA A 495 -4.36 -0.38 -23.19
CA ALA A 495 -3.44 0.64 -23.67
C ALA A 495 -2.13 0.63 -22.87
N ASN A 496 -2.22 0.53 -21.55
CA ASN A 496 -1.04 0.48 -20.69
C ASN A 496 -0.32 -0.87 -20.76
N GLN A 497 -1.04 -1.99 -20.98
CA GLN A 497 -0.41 -3.29 -21.27
C GLN A 497 0.47 -3.22 -22.53
N ALA A 498 -0.05 -2.64 -23.61
CA ALA A 498 0.71 -2.45 -24.86
C ALA A 498 1.88 -1.47 -24.69
N TRP A 499 1.71 -0.42 -23.88
CA TRP A 499 2.78 0.51 -23.54
C TRP A 499 3.91 -0.18 -22.75
N ALA A 500 3.57 -1.01 -21.76
CA ALA A 500 4.53 -1.78 -20.96
C ALA A 500 5.34 -2.76 -21.82
N GLU A 501 4.69 -3.44 -22.78
CA GLU A 501 5.36 -4.32 -23.74
C GLU A 501 6.39 -3.54 -24.58
N GLN A 502 6.03 -2.34 -25.04
CA GLN A 502 6.94 -1.49 -25.80
C GLN A 502 8.14 -1.02 -24.96
N VAL A 503 7.95 -0.69 -23.68
CA VAL A 503 9.07 -0.37 -22.78
C VAL A 503 9.99 -1.58 -22.65
N THR A 504 9.42 -2.75 -22.36
CA THR A 504 10.17 -4.01 -22.20
C THR A 504 11.04 -4.33 -23.41
N HIS A 505 10.52 -4.16 -24.63
CA HIS A 505 11.26 -4.39 -25.87
C HIS A 505 12.48 -3.46 -26.02
N ARG A 506 12.45 -2.26 -25.45
CA ARG A 506 13.55 -1.28 -25.56
C ARG A 506 14.65 -1.45 -24.52
N ILE A 507 14.38 -2.15 -23.41
CA ILE A 507 15.36 -2.38 -22.32
C ILE A 507 16.66 -2.98 -22.88
N ARG A 508 16.52 -3.99 -23.75
CA ARG A 508 17.66 -4.64 -24.39
C ARG A 508 18.31 -3.71 -25.42
N GLY A 509 19.53 -3.29 -25.13
CA GLY A 509 20.31 -2.42 -26.02
C GLY A 509 20.00 -0.93 -25.86
N SER A 510 19.31 -0.53 -24.81
CA SER A 510 19.15 0.88 -24.47
C SER A 510 20.50 1.54 -24.25
N VAL A 511 20.70 2.70 -24.87
CA VAL A 511 21.89 3.57 -24.77
C VAL A 511 21.55 4.93 -24.15
N LEU A 512 20.34 5.07 -23.58
CA LEU A 512 19.90 6.31 -22.95
C LEU A 512 20.89 6.75 -21.86
N GLY A 513 21.21 8.04 -21.82
CA GLY A 513 22.12 8.63 -20.85
C GLY A 513 23.62 8.42 -21.14
N GLU A 514 24.02 7.60 -22.11
CA GLU A 514 25.45 7.34 -22.41
C GLU A 514 26.18 8.57 -22.95
N GLU A 515 25.51 9.39 -23.77
CA GLU A 515 26.12 10.61 -24.32
C GLU A 515 26.25 11.68 -23.24
N GLU A 516 25.18 11.89 -22.47
CA GLU A 516 25.13 12.86 -21.37
C GLU A 516 26.17 12.55 -20.30
N ILE A 517 26.31 11.29 -19.87
CA ILE A 517 27.31 10.94 -18.86
C ILE A 517 28.74 11.11 -19.39
N ARG A 518 28.99 10.78 -20.67
CA ARG A 518 30.30 10.98 -21.29
C ARG A 518 30.67 12.46 -21.36
N ALA A 519 29.69 13.32 -21.63
CA ALA A 519 29.87 14.77 -21.64
C ALA A 519 30.09 15.35 -20.23
N ALA A 520 29.57 14.70 -19.19
CA ALA A 520 29.72 15.09 -17.79
C ALA A 520 31.03 14.63 -17.13
N ARG A 521 31.91 13.93 -17.87
CA ARG A 521 33.15 13.37 -17.33
C ARG A 521 34.17 14.47 -17.00
N VAL A 522 34.65 14.45 -15.75
CA VAL A 522 35.73 15.32 -15.25
C VAL A 522 36.85 14.45 -14.67
N ASP A 523 38.03 14.53 -15.28
CA ASP A 523 39.21 13.70 -14.93
C ASP A 523 40.33 14.48 -14.23
N SER A 524 40.12 15.75 -13.89
CA SER A 524 41.15 16.59 -13.27
C SER A 524 40.58 17.48 -12.17
N VAL A 525 41.44 17.83 -11.20
CA VAL A 525 41.11 18.79 -10.13
C VAL A 525 40.82 20.19 -10.68
N GLU A 526 41.51 20.61 -11.75
CA GLU A 526 41.23 21.87 -12.44
C GLU A 526 39.81 21.88 -13.03
N GLY A 527 39.37 20.78 -13.65
CA GLY A 527 37.99 20.67 -14.14
C GLY A 527 36.94 20.70 -13.02
N VAL A 528 37.27 20.19 -11.82
CA VAL A 528 36.40 20.31 -10.64
C VAL A 528 36.29 21.77 -10.20
N ASP A 529 37.40 22.51 -10.20
CA ASP A 529 37.43 23.94 -9.85
C ASP A 529 36.59 24.79 -10.81
N GLU A 530 36.73 24.55 -12.12
CA GLU A 530 35.92 25.21 -13.16
C GLU A 530 34.42 24.95 -12.97
N LEU A 531 34.07 23.69 -12.68
CA LEU A 531 32.68 23.26 -12.48
C LEU A 531 32.05 23.92 -11.24
N ILE A 532 32.77 23.94 -10.11
CA ILE A 532 32.30 24.61 -8.89
C ILE A 532 32.15 26.11 -9.11
N THR A 533 33.11 26.74 -9.79
CA THR A 533 33.06 28.17 -10.11
C THR A 533 31.84 28.50 -10.97
N ALA A 534 31.57 27.71 -12.01
CA ALA A 534 30.40 27.90 -12.87
C ALA A 534 29.07 27.78 -12.11
N ALA A 535 28.97 26.82 -11.18
CA ALA A 535 27.78 26.67 -10.35
C ALA A 535 27.53 27.88 -9.45
N LEU A 536 28.60 28.38 -8.80
CA LEU A 536 28.54 29.56 -7.94
C LEU A 536 28.23 30.84 -8.73
N ASP A 537 28.74 30.98 -9.95
CA ASP A 537 28.45 32.13 -10.82
C ASP A 537 26.97 32.16 -11.26
N ALA A 538 26.36 30.99 -11.47
CA ALA A 538 24.96 30.88 -11.86
C ALA A 538 23.97 31.09 -10.69
N GLN A 539 24.39 30.78 -9.46
CA GLN A 539 23.51 30.75 -8.30
C GLN A 539 22.80 32.08 -7.98
N PRO A 540 23.47 33.26 -7.99
CA PRO A 540 22.80 34.52 -7.64
C PRO A 540 21.62 34.84 -8.55
N GLY A 541 21.75 34.53 -9.85
CA GLY A 541 20.67 34.69 -10.83
C GLY A 541 19.48 33.77 -10.54
N TRP A 542 19.76 32.52 -10.13
CA TRP A 542 18.74 31.54 -9.76
C TRP A 542 18.00 31.91 -8.47
N ALA A 543 18.73 32.25 -7.42
CA ALA A 543 18.14 32.72 -6.17
C ALA A 543 17.29 33.98 -6.38
N GLY A 544 17.78 34.92 -7.19
CA GLY A 544 17.10 36.18 -7.52
C GLY A 544 15.80 36.05 -8.33
N LEU A 545 15.46 34.87 -8.86
CA LEU A 545 14.17 34.66 -9.54
C LEU A 545 12.97 34.77 -8.60
N GLY A 546 13.17 34.49 -7.31
CA GLY A 546 12.11 34.33 -6.31
C GLY A 546 11.54 32.90 -6.28
N VAL A 547 11.00 32.51 -5.13
CA VAL A 547 10.53 31.14 -4.85
C VAL A 547 9.44 30.68 -5.83
N GLU A 548 8.49 31.56 -6.16
CA GLU A 548 7.34 31.26 -7.03
C GLU A 548 7.79 30.81 -8.42
N LYS A 549 8.82 31.47 -8.97
CA LYS A 549 9.36 31.12 -10.29
C LYS A 549 10.16 29.82 -10.25
N ARG A 550 10.91 29.57 -9.17
CA ARG A 550 11.62 28.29 -8.99
C ARG A 550 10.64 27.13 -8.82
N ALA A 551 9.58 27.32 -8.03
CA ALA A 551 8.49 26.37 -7.86
C ALA A 551 7.77 26.07 -9.19
N LEU A 552 7.58 27.09 -10.04
CA LEU A 552 7.06 26.91 -11.40
C LEU A 552 7.98 26.04 -12.29
N VAL A 553 9.31 26.19 -12.16
CA VAL A 553 10.27 25.33 -12.88
C VAL A 553 10.15 23.87 -12.39
N LEU A 554 10.07 23.63 -11.08
CA LEU A 554 9.84 22.29 -10.54
C LEU A 554 8.54 21.65 -11.07
N ARG A 555 7.45 22.42 -11.16
CA ARG A 555 6.19 21.92 -11.78
C ARG A 555 6.36 21.56 -13.25
N ARG A 556 7.24 22.25 -14.00
CA ARG A 556 7.59 21.86 -15.38
C ARG A 556 8.46 20.61 -15.41
N VAL A 557 9.35 20.44 -14.43
CA VAL A 557 10.12 19.20 -14.25
C VAL A 557 9.15 18.03 -14.06
N ALA A 558 8.18 18.15 -13.15
CA ALA A 558 7.14 17.13 -12.94
C ALA A 558 6.45 16.70 -14.26
N GLY A 559 6.01 17.68 -15.06
CA GLY A 559 5.39 17.41 -16.36
C GLY A 559 6.34 16.76 -17.38
N THR A 560 7.62 17.12 -17.33
CA THR A 560 8.65 16.54 -18.20
C THR A 560 8.95 15.10 -17.80
N LEU A 561 9.09 14.81 -16.51
CA LEU A 561 9.27 13.44 -15.99
C LEU A 561 8.09 12.55 -16.37
N ALA A 562 6.85 13.03 -16.21
CA ALA A 562 5.65 12.29 -16.60
C ALA A 562 5.64 11.94 -18.09
N ALA A 563 5.99 12.90 -18.96
CA ALA A 563 6.04 12.69 -20.41
C ALA A 563 7.16 11.74 -20.87
N HIS A 564 8.16 11.48 -20.02
CA HIS A 564 9.30 10.60 -20.31
C HIS A 564 9.31 9.34 -19.42
N ARG A 565 8.19 9.01 -18.77
CA ARG A 565 8.06 7.86 -17.86
C ARG A 565 8.55 6.56 -18.51
N ALA A 566 8.25 6.36 -19.80
CA ALA A 566 8.59 5.15 -20.54
C ALA A 566 10.12 4.99 -20.74
N GLU A 567 10.81 6.08 -21.07
CA GLU A 567 12.26 6.13 -21.25
C GLU A 567 13.00 6.05 -19.90
N ILE A 568 12.43 6.65 -18.86
CA ILE A 568 12.95 6.54 -17.49
C ILE A 568 12.93 5.07 -17.04
N LEU A 569 11.80 4.39 -17.21
CA LEU A 569 11.69 2.95 -16.90
C LEU A 569 12.67 2.09 -17.72
N GLU A 570 12.84 2.42 -19.00
CA GLU A 570 13.77 1.74 -19.89
C GLU A 570 15.21 1.83 -19.37
N VAL A 571 15.71 3.03 -19.04
CA VAL A 571 17.09 3.21 -18.57
C VAL A 571 17.29 2.59 -17.19
N MET A 572 16.32 2.69 -16.28
CA MET A 572 16.36 2.05 -14.96
C MET A 572 16.49 0.53 -15.07
N ALA A 573 15.63 -0.09 -15.86
CA ALA A 573 15.66 -1.53 -16.06
C ALA A 573 16.96 -1.98 -16.75
N SER A 574 17.40 -1.23 -17.77
CA SER A 574 18.60 -1.54 -18.55
C SER A 574 19.90 -1.40 -17.74
N GLU A 575 19.99 -0.38 -16.89
CA GLU A 575 21.21 -0.07 -16.14
C GLU A 575 21.28 -0.79 -14.80
N THR A 576 20.20 -0.76 -14.02
CA THR A 576 20.22 -1.20 -12.62
C THR A 576 19.49 -2.52 -12.38
N GLY A 577 18.97 -3.16 -13.43
CA GLY A 577 18.21 -4.42 -13.32
C GLY A 577 16.87 -4.27 -12.59
N LYS A 578 16.38 -3.03 -12.39
CA LYS A 578 15.12 -2.81 -11.69
C LYS A 578 13.94 -3.28 -12.55
N THR A 579 13.01 -4.04 -11.96
CA THR A 579 11.79 -4.45 -12.66
C THR A 579 10.88 -3.25 -12.90
N LEU A 580 10.06 -3.30 -13.95
CA LEU A 580 9.13 -2.20 -14.25
C LEU A 580 8.16 -1.92 -13.10
N GLU A 581 7.69 -2.97 -12.42
CA GLU A 581 6.85 -2.89 -11.22
C GLU A 581 7.50 -2.12 -10.07
N GLN A 582 8.83 -2.24 -9.90
CA GLN A 582 9.55 -1.49 -8.87
C GLN A 582 9.99 -0.10 -9.36
N GLY A 583 10.09 0.10 -10.68
CA GLY A 583 10.50 1.36 -11.29
C GLY A 583 9.36 2.36 -11.44
N ASP A 584 8.13 1.91 -11.73
CA ASP A 584 7.00 2.81 -12.01
C ASP A 584 6.60 3.67 -10.80
N PRO A 585 6.52 3.12 -9.56
CA PRO A 585 6.32 3.93 -8.35
C PRO A 585 7.46 4.92 -8.10
N GLU A 586 8.70 4.59 -8.50
CA GLU A 586 9.83 5.50 -8.35
C GLU A 586 9.73 6.71 -9.29
N VAL A 587 9.21 6.53 -10.50
CA VAL A 587 8.93 7.67 -11.39
C VAL A 587 7.86 8.57 -10.77
N SER A 588 6.81 7.99 -10.19
CA SER A 588 5.78 8.75 -9.47
C SER A 588 6.36 9.49 -8.26
N GLU A 589 7.25 8.85 -7.49
CA GLU A 589 7.96 9.48 -6.37
C GLU A 589 8.80 10.69 -6.80
N ALA A 590 9.51 10.60 -7.93
CA ALA A 590 10.28 11.71 -8.49
C ALA A 590 9.39 12.91 -8.91
N ILE A 591 8.24 12.63 -9.51
CA ILE A 591 7.23 13.65 -9.87
C ILE A 591 6.64 14.27 -8.61
N ASP A 592 6.35 13.46 -7.60
CA ASP A 592 5.80 13.92 -6.33
C ASP A 592 6.77 14.81 -5.57
N PHE A 593 8.07 14.50 -5.52
CA PHE A 593 9.06 15.40 -4.94
C PHE A 593 9.06 16.78 -5.62
N ALA A 594 8.97 16.82 -6.95
CA ALA A 594 8.94 18.07 -7.69
C ALA A 594 7.71 18.92 -7.32
N LEU A 595 6.52 18.32 -7.30
CA LEU A 595 5.27 19.02 -6.99
C LEU A 595 5.18 19.40 -5.51
N TYR A 596 5.56 18.49 -4.62
CA TYR A 596 5.47 18.69 -3.18
C TYR A 596 6.46 19.75 -2.70
N TYR A 597 7.73 19.70 -3.13
CA TYR A 597 8.72 20.70 -2.72
C TYR A 597 8.45 22.09 -3.33
N ALA A 598 7.86 22.16 -4.53
CA ALA A 598 7.37 23.43 -5.08
C ALA A 598 6.34 24.08 -4.13
N GLU A 599 5.35 23.30 -3.67
CA GLU A 599 4.34 23.77 -2.72
C GLU A 599 4.93 24.09 -1.34
N GLN A 600 5.81 23.24 -0.79
CA GLN A 600 6.41 23.50 0.52
C GLN A 600 7.28 24.76 0.52
N ALA A 601 8.03 25.01 -0.56
CA ALA A 601 8.86 26.21 -0.65
C ALA A 601 8.01 27.49 -0.66
N GLU A 602 6.90 27.50 -1.40
CA GLU A 602 5.94 28.62 -1.41
C GLU A 602 5.30 28.84 -0.04
N ARG A 603 4.95 27.76 0.68
CA ARG A 603 4.43 27.84 2.06
C ARG A 603 5.46 28.43 3.03
N LEU A 604 6.71 27.96 2.98
CA LEU A 604 7.77 28.49 3.85
C LEU A 604 8.05 29.96 3.58
N ALA A 605 8.03 30.38 2.32
CA ALA A 605 8.21 31.79 1.95
C ALA A 605 7.05 32.70 2.36
N SER A 606 5.89 32.14 2.70
CA SER A 606 4.73 32.90 3.21
C SER A 606 4.75 33.11 4.72
N LEU A 607 5.76 32.60 5.44
CA LEU A 607 5.91 32.79 6.88
C LEU A 607 6.55 34.16 7.17
N ASP A 608 5.81 35.04 7.83
CA ASP A 608 6.30 36.39 8.19
C ASP A 608 7.27 36.40 9.39
N GLU A 609 7.26 35.35 10.22
CA GLU A 609 7.99 35.34 11.49
C GLU A 609 9.47 34.93 11.38
N VAL A 610 9.91 34.41 10.22
CA VAL A 610 11.25 33.90 9.95
C VAL A 610 11.67 34.22 8.52
N SER A 611 12.94 34.55 8.31
CA SER A 611 13.53 34.71 6.98
C SER A 611 14.46 33.55 6.65
N PHE A 612 14.33 33.01 5.44
CA PHE A 612 15.18 31.93 4.95
C PHE A 612 16.14 32.43 3.87
N THR A 613 17.43 32.15 4.06
CA THR A 613 18.49 32.47 3.09
C THR A 613 18.99 31.17 2.45
N PRO A 614 19.08 31.11 1.10
CA PRO A 614 19.62 29.95 0.42
C PRO A 614 21.11 29.78 0.71
N ARG A 615 21.55 28.53 0.81
CA ARG A 615 22.98 28.18 0.67
C ARG A 615 23.34 28.18 -0.82
N ALA A 616 24.57 28.59 -1.16
CA ALA A 616 24.93 28.83 -2.55
C ALA A 616 25.13 27.52 -3.33
N LEU A 617 25.89 26.57 -2.78
CA LEU A 617 26.20 25.33 -3.48
C LEU A 617 25.85 24.09 -2.64
N THR A 618 24.96 23.27 -3.18
CA THR A 618 24.62 21.95 -2.61
C THR A 618 25.15 20.84 -3.51
N LEU A 619 25.92 19.92 -2.93
CA LEU A 619 26.37 18.69 -3.59
C LEU A 619 25.39 17.55 -3.29
N VAL A 620 24.92 16.86 -4.32
CA VAL A 620 24.01 15.71 -4.20
C VAL A 620 24.73 14.44 -4.60
N THR A 621 24.79 13.48 -3.68
CA THR A 621 25.43 12.16 -3.84
C THR A 621 24.38 11.06 -3.58
N PRO A 622 23.58 10.70 -4.60
CA PRO A 622 22.50 9.74 -4.48
C PRO A 622 22.98 8.28 -4.66
N PRO A 623 22.17 7.28 -4.27
CA PRO A 623 22.52 5.87 -4.37
C PRO A 623 22.11 5.30 -5.74
N TRP A 624 22.42 4.03 -5.98
CA TRP A 624 22.05 3.32 -7.22
C TRP A 624 20.70 2.59 -7.13
N ASN A 625 20.20 2.31 -5.93
CA ASN A 625 19.03 1.46 -5.72
C ASN A 625 17.69 2.18 -5.95
N PHE A 626 17.68 3.51 -5.86
CA PHE A 626 16.62 4.39 -6.35
C PHE A 626 17.28 5.45 -7.24
N PRO A 627 17.66 5.07 -8.47
CA PRO A 627 18.53 5.86 -9.33
C PRO A 627 17.84 7.08 -9.98
N VAL A 628 16.54 7.28 -9.73
CA VAL A 628 15.73 8.36 -10.27
C VAL A 628 15.08 9.19 -9.17
N ALA A 629 14.33 8.59 -8.25
CA ALA A 629 13.59 9.36 -7.24
C ALA A 629 14.49 10.10 -6.27
N ILE A 630 15.47 9.41 -5.66
CA ILE A 630 16.39 10.00 -4.69
C ILE A 630 17.30 11.08 -5.30
N PRO A 631 17.97 10.86 -6.47
CA PRO A 631 18.72 11.94 -7.13
C PRO A 631 17.85 13.15 -7.44
N THR A 632 16.64 12.91 -7.98
CA THR A 632 15.70 13.98 -8.34
C THR A 632 15.24 14.73 -7.09
N GLY A 633 14.82 14.02 -6.04
CA GLY A 633 14.34 14.62 -4.80
C GLY A 633 15.41 15.47 -4.11
N GLY A 634 16.63 14.96 -3.99
CA GLY A 634 17.76 15.72 -3.42
C GLY A 634 18.10 16.97 -4.24
N ALA A 635 18.17 16.84 -5.57
CA ALA A 635 18.45 17.97 -6.46
C ALA A 635 17.33 19.02 -6.42
N LEU A 636 16.06 18.60 -6.54
CA LEU A 636 14.92 19.52 -6.58
C LEU A 636 14.70 20.25 -5.26
N ALA A 637 14.92 19.58 -4.12
CA ALA A 637 14.86 20.21 -2.81
C ALA A 637 15.88 21.37 -2.69
N ALA A 638 17.12 21.17 -3.10
CA ALA A 638 18.15 22.21 -3.07
C ALA A 638 17.92 23.30 -4.14
N LEU A 639 17.45 22.93 -5.33
CA LEU A 639 17.12 23.88 -6.38
C LEU A 639 15.99 24.83 -5.95
N VAL A 640 14.92 24.32 -5.35
CA VAL A 640 13.77 25.17 -4.99
C VAL A 640 14.08 26.12 -3.83
N THR A 641 14.97 25.72 -2.91
CA THR A 641 15.43 26.62 -1.84
C THR A 641 16.32 27.74 -2.38
N GLY A 642 16.97 27.56 -3.53
CA GLY A 642 17.73 28.60 -4.24
C GLY A 642 19.23 28.30 -4.37
N SER A 643 19.67 27.09 -4.04
CA SER A 643 21.03 26.65 -4.31
C SER A 643 21.25 26.37 -5.80
N SER A 644 22.50 26.54 -6.25
CA SER A 644 23.02 25.76 -7.37
C SER A 644 23.32 24.33 -6.89
N VAL A 645 23.23 23.36 -7.79
CA VAL A 645 23.35 21.94 -7.49
C VAL A 645 24.38 21.28 -8.39
N ILE A 646 25.30 20.55 -7.79
CA ILE A 646 26.13 19.56 -8.48
C ILE A 646 25.63 18.18 -8.07
N MET A 647 25.35 17.31 -9.02
CA MET A 647 24.92 15.94 -8.76
C MET A 647 25.99 14.96 -9.25
N LYS A 648 26.55 14.17 -8.32
CA LYS A 648 27.45 13.05 -8.60
C LYS A 648 26.68 11.73 -8.41
N PRO A 649 26.08 11.12 -9.45
CA PRO A 649 25.35 9.86 -9.31
C PRO A 649 26.27 8.70 -8.89
N ALA A 650 25.66 7.65 -8.32
CA ALA A 650 26.36 6.41 -8.02
C ALA A 650 26.96 5.78 -9.31
N PRO A 651 28.15 5.15 -9.23
CA PRO A 651 28.79 4.54 -10.39
C PRO A 651 27.94 3.53 -11.17
N GLN A 652 27.07 2.81 -10.47
CA GLN A 652 26.18 1.79 -11.01
C GLN A 652 24.92 2.36 -11.68
N ALA A 653 24.62 3.65 -11.50
CA ALA A 653 23.39 4.31 -11.95
C ALA A 653 23.64 5.63 -12.70
N ARG A 654 24.78 5.71 -13.40
CA ARG A 654 25.25 6.94 -14.03
C ARG A 654 24.34 7.39 -15.18
N ARG A 655 23.85 6.46 -15.99
CA ARG A 655 22.97 6.76 -17.13
C ARG A 655 21.61 7.24 -16.67
N CYS A 656 21.05 6.66 -15.60
CA CYS A 656 19.82 7.15 -14.98
C CYS A 656 19.99 8.60 -14.52
N GLY A 657 21.04 8.89 -13.73
CA GLY A 657 21.35 10.25 -13.29
C GLY A 657 21.57 11.22 -14.46
N ALA A 658 22.20 10.75 -15.53
CA ALA A 658 22.44 11.55 -16.73
C ALA A 658 21.18 11.87 -17.51
N TYR A 659 20.28 10.88 -17.65
CA TYR A 659 18.98 11.08 -18.27
C TYR A 659 18.15 12.10 -17.50
N ILE A 660 18.08 11.99 -16.17
CA ILE A 660 17.42 12.98 -15.30
C ILE A 660 18.02 14.38 -15.47
N GLY A 661 19.36 14.51 -15.51
CA GLY A 661 20.01 15.80 -15.77
C GLY A 661 19.61 16.41 -17.11
N GLY A 662 19.49 15.59 -18.16
CA GLY A 662 18.96 16.00 -19.46
C GLY A 662 17.52 16.51 -19.38
N LEU A 663 16.65 15.79 -18.65
CA LEU A 663 15.25 16.17 -18.46
C LEU A 663 15.08 17.46 -17.64
N LEU A 664 15.90 17.69 -16.61
CA LEU A 664 15.91 18.95 -15.84
C LEU A 664 16.23 20.14 -16.74
N ARG A 665 17.25 20.01 -17.61
CA ARG A 665 17.58 21.02 -18.61
C ARG A 665 16.44 21.23 -19.61
N GLN A 666 15.81 20.16 -20.10
CA GLN A 666 14.65 20.24 -21.00
C GLN A 666 13.46 20.97 -20.35
N ALA A 667 13.23 20.77 -19.05
CA ALA A 667 12.18 21.41 -18.28
C ALA A 667 12.42 22.91 -18.02
N GLY A 668 13.62 23.41 -18.30
CA GLY A 668 14.00 24.81 -18.17
C GLY A 668 14.79 25.16 -16.91
N VAL A 669 15.42 24.18 -16.25
CA VAL A 669 16.47 24.48 -15.24
C VAL A 669 17.64 25.16 -15.97
N PRO A 670 18.06 26.38 -15.56
CA PRO A 670 19.09 27.12 -16.28
C PRO A 670 20.45 26.43 -16.28
N GLU A 671 21.24 26.69 -17.32
CA GLU A 671 22.63 26.23 -17.41
C GLU A 671 23.47 26.74 -16.22
N GLY A 672 24.36 25.90 -15.71
CA GLY A 672 25.19 26.18 -14.52
C GLY A 672 24.46 26.04 -13.18
N VAL A 673 23.12 26.19 -13.14
CA VAL A 673 22.35 26.06 -11.89
C VAL A 673 22.26 24.59 -11.44
N PHE A 674 22.08 23.67 -12.38
CA PHE A 674 22.21 22.24 -12.15
C PHE A 674 23.31 21.68 -13.04
N THR A 675 24.25 20.97 -12.44
CA THR A 675 25.35 20.32 -13.15
C THR A 675 25.44 18.85 -12.76
N LEU A 676 25.33 17.97 -13.76
CA LEU A 676 25.68 16.56 -13.62
C LEU A 676 27.20 16.41 -13.72
N VAL A 677 27.80 15.57 -12.88
CA VAL A 677 29.23 15.26 -12.96
C VAL A 677 29.53 13.77 -12.81
N ASP A 678 30.39 13.24 -13.69
CA ASP A 678 31.05 11.95 -13.51
C ASP A 678 32.52 12.18 -13.14
N VAL A 679 32.90 11.85 -11.91
CA VAL A 679 34.29 11.93 -11.43
C VAL A 679 34.78 10.56 -10.96
N PRO A 680 36.06 10.23 -11.19
CA PRO A 680 36.65 9.02 -10.62
C PRO A 680 36.73 9.12 -9.09
N GLU A 681 36.61 7.98 -8.42
CA GLU A 681 36.65 7.88 -6.94
C GLU A 681 38.10 7.84 -6.43
N ASN A 682 38.85 8.88 -6.78
CA ASN A 682 40.24 9.09 -6.41
C ASN A 682 40.43 10.53 -5.91
N GLU A 683 41.62 11.10 -6.09
CA GLU A 683 41.94 12.49 -5.75
C GLU A 683 40.99 13.53 -6.39
N VAL A 684 40.42 13.26 -7.58
CA VAL A 684 39.47 14.16 -8.26
C VAL A 684 38.12 14.16 -7.55
N GLY A 685 37.55 12.97 -7.29
CA GLY A 685 36.30 12.85 -6.53
C GLY A 685 36.44 13.38 -5.11
N ARG A 686 37.58 13.15 -4.46
CA ARG A 686 37.89 13.75 -3.15
C ARG A 686 37.93 15.28 -3.24
N ALA A 687 38.59 15.85 -4.25
CA ALA A 687 38.66 17.29 -4.43
C ALA A 687 37.27 17.94 -4.53
N LEU A 688 36.33 17.31 -5.24
CA LEU A 688 34.94 17.78 -5.32
C LEU A 688 34.23 17.78 -3.95
N ILE A 689 34.34 16.67 -3.20
CA ILE A 689 33.64 16.51 -1.91
C ILE A 689 34.23 17.42 -0.83
N SER A 690 35.55 17.57 -0.78
CA SER A 690 36.25 18.34 0.25
C SER A 690 36.43 19.83 -0.10
N ASP A 691 35.92 20.30 -1.23
CA ASP A 691 36.10 21.70 -1.64
C ASP A 691 35.41 22.66 -0.62
N PRO A 692 36.10 23.70 -0.13
CA PRO A 692 35.58 24.59 0.89
C PRO A 692 34.35 25.42 0.45
N ARG A 693 34.13 25.57 -0.87
CA ARG A 693 33.01 26.34 -1.43
C ARG A 693 31.70 25.56 -1.50
N VAL A 694 31.72 24.24 -1.27
CA VAL A 694 30.49 23.44 -1.12
C VAL A 694 29.90 23.75 0.27
N ASP A 695 28.70 24.31 0.32
CA ASP A 695 28.07 24.72 1.59
C ASP A 695 27.49 23.52 2.35
N GLN A 696 26.94 22.55 1.62
CA GLN A 696 26.31 21.36 2.18
C GLN A 696 26.27 20.20 1.19
N LEU A 697 26.12 18.99 1.73
CA LEU A 697 26.07 17.74 0.99
C LEU A 697 24.82 16.94 1.38
N ILE A 698 24.02 16.55 0.40
CA ILE A 698 22.93 15.59 0.55
C ILE A 698 23.46 14.22 0.12
N LEU A 699 23.53 13.29 1.06
CA LEU A 699 23.97 11.91 0.85
C LEU A 699 22.79 10.97 1.01
N THR A 700 22.72 9.97 0.14
CA THR A 700 21.99 8.75 0.49
C THR A 700 22.84 7.55 0.16
N GLY A 701 23.14 6.73 1.17
CA GLY A 701 24.08 5.63 1.04
C GLY A 701 24.49 5.02 2.38
N ALA A 702 25.71 4.49 2.45
CA ALA A 702 26.23 3.88 3.67
C ALA A 702 26.68 4.95 4.69
N SER A 703 26.46 4.68 5.98
CA SER A 703 26.97 5.54 7.06
C SER A 703 28.50 5.65 7.05
N ASP A 704 29.21 4.59 6.64
CA ASP A 704 30.67 4.60 6.45
C ASP A 704 31.12 5.62 5.38
N THR A 705 30.30 5.87 4.35
CA THR A 705 30.59 6.91 3.35
C THR A 705 30.42 8.30 3.94
N ALA A 706 29.40 8.50 4.79
CA ALA A 706 29.20 9.77 5.51
C ALA A 706 30.39 10.05 6.44
N ALA A 707 30.86 9.03 7.18
CA ALA A 707 32.04 9.13 8.04
C ALA A 707 33.31 9.45 7.24
N LEU A 708 33.50 8.80 6.09
CA LEU A 708 34.62 9.08 5.20
C LEU A 708 34.62 10.53 4.72
N PHE A 709 33.47 11.05 4.28
CA PHE A 709 33.36 12.44 3.83
C PHE A 709 33.57 13.45 4.96
N ALA A 710 33.01 13.17 6.15
CA ALA A 710 33.25 13.98 7.34
C ALA A 710 34.74 14.03 7.73
N SER A 711 35.45 12.89 7.61
CA SER A 711 36.89 12.82 7.90
C SER A 711 37.76 13.64 6.94
N TRP A 712 37.27 13.92 5.73
CA TRP A 712 37.99 14.75 4.77
C TRP A 712 37.79 16.25 5.01
N ARG A 713 36.62 16.64 5.52
CA ARG A 713 36.25 18.02 5.82
C ARG A 713 35.23 18.07 6.98
N PRO A 714 35.69 18.17 8.23
CA PRO A 714 34.83 18.21 9.41
C PRO A 714 33.84 19.38 9.44
N GLU A 715 34.10 20.45 8.69
CA GLU A 715 33.21 21.60 8.56
C GLU A 715 32.05 21.37 7.59
N LEU A 716 32.12 20.32 6.75
CA LEU A 716 31.11 20.04 5.74
C LEU A 716 29.81 19.62 6.40
N ARG A 717 28.73 20.33 6.08
CA ARG A 717 27.39 19.97 6.53
C ARG A 717 26.86 18.81 5.69
N ILE A 718 26.91 17.62 6.26
CA ILE A 718 26.38 16.40 5.64
C ILE A 718 24.96 16.15 6.18
N LEU A 719 24.00 16.05 5.26
CA LEU A 719 22.65 15.55 5.53
C LEU A 719 22.58 14.19 4.86
N ALA A 720 22.68 13.10 5.64
CA ALA A 720 22.66 11.77 5.07
C ALA A 720 21.47 10.94 5.55
N GLU A 721 20.70 10.44 4.59
CA GLU A 721 19.81 9.30 4.79
C GLU A 721 20.64 8.03 4.56
N THR A 722 20.67 7.16 5.55
CA THR A 722 21.50 5.96 5.51
C THR A 722 20.66 4.73 5.77
N SER A 723 21.26 3.56 5.62
CA SER A 723 20.53 2.31 5.50
C SER A 723 19.84 1.84 6.78
N GLY A 724 19.22 0.65 6.77
CA GLY A 724 18.39 0.16 7.87
C GLY A 724 18.47 -1.35 8.09
N LYS A 725 18.26 -1.80 9.33
CA LYS A 725 18.09 -3.22 9.68
C LYS A 725 16.65 -3.50 10.10
N ASN A 726 15.75 -3.37 9.13
CA ASN A 726 14.32 -3.28 9.38
C ASN A 726 13.68 -4.64 9.67
N SER A 727 12.59 -4.62 10.42
CA SER A 727 11.87 -5.83 10.80
C SER A 727 10.35 -5.67 10.80
N ILE A 728 9.66 -6.80 10.60
CA ILE A 728 8.21 -6.91 10.78
C ILE A 728 7.93 -7.88 11.93
N ILE A 729 7.17 -7.42 12.93
CA ILE A 729 6.68 -8.26 14.02
C ILE A 729 5.35 -8.89 13.59
N VAL A 730 5.19 -10.20 13.81
CA VAL A 730 3.94 -10.92 13.51
C VAL A 730 3.43 -11.60 14.79
N THR A 731 2.27 -11.14 15.28
CA THR A 731 1.67 -11.66 16.52
C THR A 731 0.61 -12.73 16.26
N PRO A 732 0.19 -13.50 17.29
CA PRO A 732 -0.91 -14.46 17.16
C PRO A 732 -2.25 -13.85 16.76
N HIS A 733 -2.40 -12.52 16.88
CA HIS A 733 -3.59 -11.77 16.47
C HIS A 733 -3.54 -11.31 15.00
N ALA A 734 -2.48 -11.60 14.26
CA ALA A 734 -2.32 -11.24 12.86
C ALA A 734 -3.21 -12.06 11.90
N ASP A 735 -3.48 -11.49 10.73
CA ASP A 735 -3.83 -12.27 9.55
C ASP A 735 -2.56 -12.87 8.95
N LEU A 736 -2.30 -14.16 9.21
CA LEU A 736 -1.05 -14.81 8.85
C LEU A 736 -0.79 -14.88 7.34
N ASP A 737 -1.84 -14.95 6.51
CA ASP A 737 -1.68 -14.99 5.05
C ASP A 737 -1.26 -13.60 4.53
N LEU A 738 -1.90 -12.53 5.01
CA LEU A 738 -1.50 -11.16 4.68
C LEU A 738 -0.11 -10.82 5.20
N ALA A 739 0.21 -11.25 6.43
CA ALA A 739 1.54 -11.06 7.02
C ALA A 739 2.63 -11.77 6.20
N ALA A 740 2.40 -13.01 5.76
CA ALA A 740 3.36 -13.74 4.92
C ALA A 740 3.59 -13.04 3.57
N ARG A 741 2.52 -12.57 2.92
CA ARG A 741 2.59 -11.79 1.68
C ARG A 741 3.42 -10.51 1.87
N ASP A 742 3.10 -9.73 2.89
CA ASP A 742 3.71 -8.42 3.12
C ASP A 742 5.17 -8.55 3.59
N VAL A 743 5.50 -9.60 4.35
CA VAL A 743 6.88 -9.96 4.69
C VAL A 743 7.68 -10.33 3.43
N ALA A 744 7.15 -11.20 2.56
CA ALA A 744 7.83 -11.58 1.32
C ALA A 744 8.05 -10.37 0.40
N ALA A 745 7.01 -9.57 0.17
CA ALA A 745 7.10 -8.37 -0.67
C ALA A 745 8.10 -7.35 -0.11
N SER A 746 8.10 -7.13 1.22
CA SER A 746 9.02 -6.19 1.87
C SER A 746 10.47 -6.68 1.90
N ALA A 747 10.70 -7.99 1.95
CA ALA A 747 12.04 -8.58 2.00
C ALA A 747 12.70 -8.69 0.62
N PHE A 748 11.92 -9.00 -0.42
CA PHE A 748 12.47 -9.41 -1.73
C PHE A 748 12.16 -8.44 -2.87
N GLY A 749 11.30 -7.43 -2.67
CA GLY A 749 11.12 -6.35 -3.63
C GLY A 749 12.47 -5.69 -3.97
N HIS A 750 12.78 -5.58 -5.27
CA HIS A 750 14.09 -5.15 -5.77
C HIS A 750 15.28 -5.96 -5.20
N ALA A 751 15.11 -7.27 -5.04
CA ALA A 751 16.09 -8.20 -4.49
C ALA A 751 16.58 -7.82 -3.07
N GLY A 752 15.71 -7.19 -2.27
CA GLY A 752 16.07 -6.72 -0.92
C GLY A 752 17.04 -5.53 -0.90
N GLN A 753 17.30 -4.91 -2.06
CA GLN A 753 18.20 -3.75 -2.20
C GLN A 753 17.47 -2.43 -1.90
N LYS A 754 16.68 -2.40 -0.83
CA LYS A 754 16.04 -1.17 -0.33
C LYS A 754 16.55 -0.90 1.06
N CYS A 755 16.83 0.36 1.37
CA CYS A 755 17.11 0.78 2.74
C CYS A 755 15.96 0.42 3.69
N SER A 756 14.72 0.36 3.18
CA SER A 756 13.51 -0.04 3.90
C SER A 756 13.19 -1.54 3.88
N ALA A 757 13.99 -2.39 3.21
CA ALA A 757 13.69 -3.80 3.06
C ALA A 757 13.58 -4.52 4.41
N ALA A 758 12.61 -5.42 4.54
CA ALA A 758 12.45 -6.25 5.73
C ALA A 758 13.56 -7.30 5.78
N SER A 759 14.63 -7.02 6.52
CA SER A 759 15.72 -7.96 6.76
C SER A 759 15.36 -9.04 7.77
N LEU A 760 14.39 -8.75 8.65
CA LEU A 760 13.99 -9.61 9.74
C LEU A 760 12.47 -9.74 9.80
N VAL A 761 12.00 -10.92 10.19
CA VAL A 761 10.63 -11.15 10.66
C VAL A 761 10.68 -11.73 12.06
N ILE A 762 10.02 -11.08 13.01
CA ILE A 762 10.02 -11.48 14.42
C ILE A 762 8.64 -12.06 14.74
N THR A 763 8.57 -13.38 14.89
CA THR A 763 7.32 -14.06 15.23
C THR A 763 7.14 -14.10 16.74
N VAL A 764 5.92 -13.83 17.22
CA VAL A 764 5.61 -13.79 18.65
C VAL A 764 4.82 -15.02 19.08
N GLY A 765 5.25 -15.64 20.19
CA GLY A 765 4.51 -16.71 20.85
C GLY A 765 4.24 -17.90 19.93
N SER A 766 2.97 -18.26 19.76
CA SER A 766 2.54 -19.43 18.98
C SER A 766 2.84 -19.33 17.47
N VAL A 767 3.00 -18.11 16.92
CA VAL A 767 3.36 -17.91 15.50
C VAL A 767 4.73 -18.50 15.19
N SER A 768 5.64 -18.50 16.15
CA SER A 768 6.99 -19.10 16.04
C SER A 768 6.98 -20.60 15.73
N HIS A 769 5.85 -21.27 15.93
CA HIS A 769 5.65 -22.68 15.58
C HIS A 769 4.51 -22.90 14.58
N SER A 770 3.98 -21.83 13.98
CA SER A 770 2.88 -21.92 13.01
C SER A 770 3.38 -22.50 11.69
N ARG A 771 2.87 -23.69 11.35
CA ARG A 771 3.11 -24.30 10.03
C ARG A 771 2.47 -23.46 8.93
N ARG A 772 1.33 -22.81 9.19
CA ARG A 772 0.65 -21.99 8.19
C ARG A 772 1.51 -20.80 7.80
N PHE A 773 1.96 -20.01 8.78
CA PHE A 773 2.78 -18.84 8.50
C PHE A 773 4.08 -19.21 7.77
N SER A 774 4.81 -20.21 8.28
CA SER A 774 6.06 -20.67 7.66
C SER A 774 5.86 -21.27 6.26
N ALA A 775 4.79 -22.04 6.03
CA ALA A 775 4.49 -22.60 4.71
C ALA A 775 4.06 -21.53 3.70
N GLN A 776 3.20 -20.59 4.10
CA GLN A 776 2.77 -19.49 3.25
C GLN A 776 3.92 -18.56 2.88
N LEU A 777 4.78 -18.24 3.85
CA LEU A 777 6.00 -17.46 3.58
C LEU A 777 6.94 -18.23 2.65
N ALA A 778 7.17 -19.52 2.89
CA ALA A 778 8.01 -20.33 2.01
C ALA A 778 7.44 -20.42 0.58
N ASP A 779 6.13 -20.63 0.43
CA ASP A 779 5.49 -20.71 -0.88
C ASP A 779 5.59 -19.38 -1.63
N ALA A 780 5.27 -18.27 -0.96
CA ALA A 780 5.40 -16.92 -1.54
C ALA A 780 6.82 -16.63 -2.02
N VAL A 781 7.83 -17.01 -1.22
CA VAL A 781 9.23 -16.73 -1.51
C VAL A 781 9.80 -17.63 -2.59
N LEU A 782 9.54 -18.94 -2.52
CA LEU A 782 10.06 -19.92 -3.48
C LEU A 782 9.43 -19.80 -4.86
N SER A 783 8.27 -19.14 -4.95
CA SER A 783 7.56 -18.97 -6.20
C SER A 783 8.04 -17.74 -6.98
N LEU A 784 8.68 -16.75 -6.34
CA LEU A 784 9.14 -15.53 -7.03
C LEU A 784 9.93 -15.83 -8.31
N HIS A 785 9.47 -15.28 -9.44
CA HIS A 785 10.23 -15.36 -10.68
C HIS A 785 11.39 -14.37 -10.64
N VAL A 786 12.62 -14.92 -10.70
CA VAL A 786 13.87 -14.16 -10.58
C VAL A 786 14.59 -14.13 -11.92
N GLY A 787 15.04 -12.95 -12.34
CA GLY A 787 15.76 -12.81 -13.60
C GLY A 787 16.11 -11.37 -13.93
N GLU A 788 16.45 -11.13 -15.19
CA GLU A 788 16.73 -9.79 -15.73
C GLU A 788 15.42 -9.14 -16.22
N PRO A 789 15.22 -7.82 -16.07
CA PRO A 789 13.96 -7.14 -16.40
C PRO A 789 13.65 -7.09 -17.90
N THR A 790 14.52 -7.63 -18.76
CA THR A 790 14.18 -7.90 -20.17
C THR A 790 13.10 -8.97 -20.34
N ASP A 791 12.89 -9.79 -19.30
CA ASP A 791 11.71 -10.64 -19.17
C ASP A 791 10.69 -9.91 -18.27
N PRO A 792 9.53 -9.49 -18.81
CA PRO A 792 8.55 -8.73 -18.05
C PRO A 792 7.83 -9.56 -16.98
N THR A 793 7.99 -10.89 -16.99
CA THR A 793 7.40 -11.78 -15.98
C THR A 793 8.22 -11.84 -14.69
N VAL A 794 9.43 -11.28 -14.69
CA VAL A 794 10.33 -11.24 -13.53
C VAL A 794 9.77 -10.32 -12.45
N GLN A 795 9.67 -10.86 -11.23
CA GLN A 795 9.21 -10.15 -10.02
C GLN A 795 10.39 -9.70 -9.14
N MET A 796 11.52 -10.40 -9.22
CA MET A 796 12.75 -10.04 -8.51
C MET A 796 13.92 -9.91 -9.48
N GLY A 797 14.44 -8.70 -9.63
CA GLY A 797 15.62 -8.41 -10.45
C GLY A 797 16.94 -8.95 -9.88
N PRO A 798 18.07 -8.73 -10.55
CA PRO A 798 19.40 -9.08 -10.04
C PRO A 798 19.82 -8.18 -8.86
N VAL A 799 20.87 -8.62 -8.15
CA VAL A 799 21.68 -7.70 -7.35
C VAL A 799 22.54 -6.83 -8.28
N ILE A 800 22.80 -5.58 -7.89
CA ILE A 800 23.40 -4.56 -8.77
C ILE A 800 24.77 -4.97 -9.31
N GLU A 801 25.56 -5.65 -8.48
CA GLU A 801 26.91 -6.12 -8.77
C GLU A 801 27.15 -7.48 -8.08
N GLN A 802 28.25 -8.14 -8.43
CA GLN A 802 28.61 -9.41 -7.78
C GLN A 802 28.70 -9.22 -6.26
N PRO A 803 28.07 -10.10 -5.45
CA PRO A 803 28.10 -9.97 -4.00
C PRO A 803 29.52 -9.82 -3.44
N GLY A 804 29.75 -8.72 -2.73
CA GLY A 804 30.96 -8.56 -1.90
C GLY A 804 30.98 -9.54 -0.72
N GLU A 805 32.02 -9.45 0.13
CA GLU A 805 32.21 -10.35 1.28
C GLU A 805 30.98 -10.37 2.21
N LYS A 806 30.43 -9.19 2.53
CA LYS A 806 29.26 -9.04 3.39
C LYS A 806 28.06 -9.82 2.85
N LEU A 807 27.62 -9.52 1.63
CA LEU A 807 26.44 -10.16 1.04
C LEU A 807 26.69 -11.66 0.75
N THR A 808 27.90 -12.05 0.36
CA THR A 808 28.27 -13.46 0.18
C THR A 808 28.08 -14.26 1.47
N ALA A 809 28.54 -13.74 2.62
CA ALA A 809 28.31 -14.37 3.92
C ALA A 809 26.80 -14.48 4.23
N GLY A 810 26.04 -13.41 3.96
CA GLY A 810 24.58 -13.38 4.09
C GLY A 810 23.84 -14.39 3.20
N LEU A 811 24.38 -14.73 2.04
CA LEU A 811 23.78 -15.70 1.12
C LEU A 811 24.21 -17.15 1.42
N THR A 812 25.39 -17.37 2.02
CA THR A 812 26.00 -18.71 2.03
C THR A 812 26.24 -19.31 3.41
N GLU A 813 26.43 -18.50 4.45
CA GLU A 813 26.88 -18.94 5.77
C GLU A 813 25.77 -18.84 6.81
N LEU A 814 25.46 -19.92 7.53
CA LEU A 814 24.48 -19.92 8.63
C LEU A 814 25.18 -19.71 9.99
N GLY A 815 24.55 -18.96 10.88
CA GLY A 815 24.95 -18.85 12.27
C GLY A 815 24.61 -20.09 13.10
N ASP A 816 25.08 -20.12 14.35
CA ASP A 816 24.77 -21.22 15.29
C ASP A 816 23.26 -21.33 15.54
N GLY A 817 22.71 -22.51 15.28
CA GLY A 817 21.27 -22.79 15.44
C GLY A 817 20.40 -22.32 14.27
N GLU A 818 20.98 -21.64 13.28
CA GLU A 818 20.25 -21.21 12.10
C GLU A 818 20.06 -22.35 11.08
N SER A 819 18.97 -22.29 10.31
CA SER A 819 18.72 -23.19 9.18
C SER A 819 18.02 -22.47 8.02
N TRP A 820 18.07 -23.04 6.83
CA TRP A 820 17.36 -22.48 5.67
C TRP A 820 15.92 -23.02 5.60
N LEU A 821 14.94 -22.12 5.67
CA LEU A 821 13.57 -22.39 5.21
C LEU A 821 13.52 -22.37 3.68
N ALA A 822 14.21 -21.40 3.07
CA ALA A 822 14.48 -21.31 1.64
C ALA A 822 15.96 -21.00 1.46
N ARG A 823 16.70 -21.83 0.72
CA ARG A 823 18.14 -21.62 0.50
C ARG A 823 18.34 -20.78 -0.77
N PRO A 824 19.12 -19.69 -0.72
CA PRO A 824 19.43 -18.92 -1.92
C PRO A 824 20.42 -19.66 -2.82
N HIS A 825 20.27 -19.49 -4.13
CA HIS A 825 21.09 -20.09 -5.17
C HIS A 825 21.42 -19.05 -6.23
N GLN A 826 22.67 -19.01 -6.68
CA GLN A 826 23.05 -18.26 -7.88
C GLN A 826 22.38 -18.92 -9.11
N LEU A 827 21.75 -18.11 -9.96
CA LEU A 827 20.95 -18.55 -11.11
C LEU A 827 21.59 -18.18 -12.46
N ASP A 828 22.57 -17.28 -12.49
CA ASP A 828 23.32 -16.84 -13.68
C ASP A 828 24.81 -17.19 -13.60
N GLU A 829 25.53 -17.05 -14.71
CA GLU A 829 26.99 -17.26 -14.75
C GLU A 829 27.75 -16.02 -14.24
N GLU A 830 27.18 -14.84 -14.46
CA GLU A 830 27.73 -13.54 -14.10
C GLU A 830 27.71 -13.26 -12.59
N GLY A 831 26.93 -14.02 -11.82
CA GLY A 831 26.89 -13.99 -10.37
C GLY A 831 26.12 -12.80 -9.81
N ARG A 832 25.08 -12.33 -10.50
CA ARG A 832 24.19 -11.24 -10.06
C ARG A 832 22.75 -11.69 -9.82
N VAL A 833 22.32 -12.80 -10.39
CA VAL A 833 20.94 -13.30 -10.23
C VAL A 833 20.94 -14.37 -9.13
N TYR A 834 20.19 -14.13 -8.04
CA TYR A 834 20.09 -15.06 -6.92
C TYR A 834 18.63 -15.35 -6.56
N SER A 835 18.30 -16.61 -6.33
CA SER A 835 17.03 -16.96 -5.69
C SER A 835 16.97 -16.42 -4.25
N PRO A 836 15.78 -16.08 -3.73
CA PRO A 836 15.65 -15.53 -2.38
C PRO A 836 15.98 -16.55 -1.29
N GLY A 837 16.52 -16.07 -0.17
CA GLY A 837 16.88 -16.87 0.99
C GLY A 837 16.08 -16.50 2.25
N VAL A 838 15.65 -17.51 3.02
CA VAL A 838 14.99 -17.32 4.32
C VAL A 838 15.67 -18.20 5.37
N ARG A 839 16.25 -17.56 6.38
CA ARG A 839 16.85 -18.20 7.56
C ARG A 839 15.83 -18.33 8.66
N THR A 840 15.91 -19.40 9.44
CA THR A 840 15.15 -19.59 10.68
C THR A 840 16.10 -19.83 11.83
N GLY A 841 15.67 -19.50 13.05
CA GLY A 841 16.51 -19.64 14.24
C GLY A 841 17.54 -18.51 14.42
N VAL A 842 17.34 -17.36 13.76
CA VAL A 842 18.19 -16.18 13.96
C VAL A 842 18.06 -15.72 15.41
N ALA A 843 19.18 -15.72 16.13
CA ALA A 843 19.23 -15.32 17.53
C ALA A 843 19.42 -13.80 17.66
N GLU A 844 18.89 -13.22 18.73
CA GLU A 844 19.18 -11.85 19.11
C GLU A 844 20.69 -11.65 19.34
N GLY A 845 21.23 -10.55 18.83
CA GLY A 845 22.65 -10.22 18.92
C GLY A 845 23.56 -11.05 18.00
N SER A 846 23.00 -11.98 17.21
CA SER A 846 23.76 -12.70 16.18
C SER A 846 24.27 -11.77 15.08
N ALA A 847 25.25 -12.24 14.30
CA ALA A 847 25.75 -11.50 13.15
C ALA A 847 24.63 -11.15 12.15
N PHE A 848 23.68 -12.06 11.92
CA PHE A 848 22.55 -11.79 11.02
C PHE A 848 21.58 -10.77 11.58
N HIS A 849 21.35 -10.75 12.90
CA HIS A 849 20.52 -9.74 13.56
C HIS A 849 21.11 -8.33 13.40
N LEU A 850 22.43 -8.18 13.53
CA LEU A 850 23.09 -6.88 13.60
C LEU A 850 23.64 -6.35 12.26
N THR A 851 23.82 -7.21 11.27
CA THR A 851 24.44 -6.83 9.98
C THR A 851 23.40 -6.65 8.89
N GLU A 852 23.38 -5.49 8.25
CA GLU A 852 22.59 -5.27 7.04
C GLU A 852 23.32 -5.82 5.79
N TYR A 853 22.72 -6.82 5.13
CA TYR A 853 23.30 -7.47 3.95
C TYR A 853 22.96 -6.81 2.62
N PHE A 854 21.87 -6.04 2.55
CA PHE A 854 21.43 -5.33 1.34
C PHE A 854 21.26 -6.24 0.10
N GLY A 855 20.57 -7.36 0.29
CA GLY A 855 20.32 -8.35 -0.76
C GLY A 855 19.17 -9.30 -0.37
N PRO A 856 18.90 -10.34 -1.17
CA PRO A 856 17.65 -11.11 -1.09
C PRO A 856 17.70 -12.17 0.01
N VAL A 857 17.88 -11.75 1.27
CA VAL A 857 17.97 -12.62 2.44
C VAL A 857 17.14 -12.09 3.61
N LEU A 858 16.25 -12.94 4.14
CA LEU A 858 15.39 -12.67 5.29
C LEU A 858 15.78 -13.57 6.47
N GLY A 859 15.77 -13.02 7.69
CA GLY A 859 15.97 -13.77 8.93
C GLY A 859 14.72 -13.85 9.78
N MET A 860 14.30 -15.06 10.13
CA MET A 860 13.20 -15.29 11.07
C MET A 860 13.73 -15.46 12.50
N MET A 861 13.27 -14.56 13.38
CA MET A 861 13.55 -14.55 14.81
C MET A 861 12.28 -14.91 15.58
N HIS A 862 12.45 -15.39 16.82
CA HIS A 862 11.34 -15.78 17.67
C HIS A 862 11.39 -15.02 18.99
N ALA A 863 10.26 -14.45 19.40
CA ALA A 863 10.07 -13.78 20.69
C ALA A 863 8.94 -14.46 21.48
N GLY A 864 9.07 -14.49 22.81
CA GLY A 864 8.06 -15.03 23.71
C GLY A 864 6.88 -14.08 23.96
N SER A 865 7.10 -12.77 23.85
CA SER A 865 6.07 -11.73 23.99
C SER A 865 6.26 -10.57 23.03
N LEU A 866 5.26 -9.68 22.93
CA LEU A 866 5.35 -8.48 22.11
C LEU A 866 6.44 -7.53 22.62
N GLU A 867 6.56 -7.36 23.94
CA GLU A 867 7.58 -6.51 24.55
C GLU A 867 9.00 -7.01 24.24
N GLU A 868 9.20 -8.32 24.26
CA GLU A 868 10.46 -8.92 23.84
C GLU A 868 10.72 -8.69 22.34
N ALA A 869 9.68 -8.79 21.50
CA ALA A 869 9.81 -8.53 20.07
C ALA A 869 10.16 -7.07 19.76
N ILE A 870 9.55 -6.10 20.46
CA ILE A 870 9.88 -4.67 20.36
C ILE A 870 11.33 -4.44 20.77
N ARG A 871 11.77 -5.04 21.88
CA ARG A 871 13.16 -4.95 22.35
C ARG A 871 14.15 -5.51 21.32
N ILE A 872 13.85 -6.64 20.70
CA ILE A 872 14.67 -7.22 19.62
C ILE A 872 14.71 -6.26 18.42
N GLN A 873 13.54 -5.78 17.97
CA GLN A 873 13.43 -4.83 16.85
C GLN A 873 14.24 -3.55 17.08
N ASN A 874 14.20 -2.98 18.28
CA ASN A 874 14.94 -1.76 18.64
C ASN A 874 16.44 -2.03 18.90
N GLY A 875 16.84 -3.30 19.09
CA GLY A 875 18.18 -3.72 19.47
C GLY A 875 19.22 -3.67 18.34
N THR A 876 18.89 -3.06 17.20
CA THR A 876 19.84 -2.78 16.10
C THR A 876 20.30 -1.32 16.16
N ASP A 877 21.45 -1.00 15.58
CA ASP A 877 21.96 0.38 15.53
C ASP A 877 21.12 1.30 14.60
N PHE A 878 20.10 0.76 13.93
CA PHE A 878 19.30 1.42 12.92
C PHE A 878 17.86 1.63 13.40
N GLY A 879 17.17 2.59 12.79
CA GLY A 879 15.79 2.93 13.12
C GLY A 879 15.07 3.53 11.93
N LEU A 880 15.08 2.85 10.78
CA LEU A 880 14.49 3.37 9.54
C LEU A 880 13.02 2.97 9.37
N THR A 881 12.74 1.71 9.04
CA THR A 881 11.37 1.19 8.95
C THR A 881 11.12 0.07 9.96
N ALA A 882 9.89 0.00 10.47
CA ALA A 882 9.44 -1.07 11.36
C ALA A 882 7.97 -1.41 11.06
N GLY A 883 7.63 -2.70 11.11
CA GLY A 883 6.28 -3.18 10.84
C GLY A 883 5.69 -4.00 11.99
N LEU A 884 4.37 -3.98 12.10
CA LEU A 884 3.57 -4.87 12.94
C LEU A 884 2.40 -5.44 12.14
N HIS A 885 2.24 -6.76 12.18
CA HIS A 885 0.97 -7.41 11.87
C HIS A 885 0.31 -7.86 13.17
N SER A 886 -0.82 -7.23 13.48
CA SER A 886 -1.72 -7.58 14.58
C SER A 886 -3.09 -6.93 14.33
N LEU A 887 -4.18 -7.66 14.60
CA LEU A 887 -5.53 -7.12 14.62
C LEU A 887 -5.97 -6.69 16.03
N ASP A 888 -5.09 -6.81 17.03
CA ASP A 888 -5.36 -6.43 18.42
C ASP A 888 -5.02 -4.95 18.65
N PRO A 889 -6.00 -4.10 19.03
CA PRO A 889 -5.76 -2.67 19.24
C PRO A 889 -4.81 -2.36 20.40
N GLU A 890 -4.74 -3.21 21.44
CA GLU A 890 -3.83 -3.00 22.57
C GLU A 890 -2.37 -3.29 22.17
N GLU A 891 -2.15 -4.34 21.36
CA GLU A 891 -0.84 -4.63 20.76
C GLU A 891 -0.40 -3.50 19.80
N ILE A 892 -1.29 -2.98 18.96
CA ILE A 892 -0.99 -1.85 18.06
C ILE A 892 -0.59 -0.61 18.86
N ALA A 893 -1.33 -0.26 19.92
CA ALA A 893 -1.02 0.89 20.76
C ALA A 893 0.31 0.69 21.51
N CYS A 894 0.54 -0.51 22.07
CA CYS A 894 1.78 -0.84 22.75
C CYS A 894 3.00 -0.73 21.82
N TRP A 895 2.88 -1.26 20.60
CA TRP A 895 3.94 -1.25 19.61
C TRP A 895 4.22 0.16 19.06
N THR A 896 3.18 0.94 18.73
CA THR A 896 3.38 2.30 18.19
C THR A 896 4.06 3.22 19.20
N GLU A 897 3.84 3.04 20.51
CA GLU A 897 4.56 3.80 21.55
C GLU A 897 5.96 3.26 21.85
N GLY A 898 6.23 1.97 21.58
CA GLY A 898 7.51 1.33 21.90
C GLY A 898 8.52 1.22 20.75
N ALA A 899 8.08 1.26 19.49
CA ALA A 899 8.94 1.06 18.33
C ALA A 899 9.83 2.28 18.03
N GLU A 900 11.14 2.05 17.93
CA GLU A 900 12.14 3.09 17.69
C GLU A 900 12.60 3.13 16.21
N ALA A 901 11.69 3.53 15.33
CA ALA A 901 11.98 3.76 13.92
C ALA A 901 11.26 4.99 13.37
N GLY A 902 11.83 5.62 12.34
CA GLY A 902 11.24 6.80 11.73
C GLY A 902 9.94 6.51 10.97
N ASN A 903 9.79 5.35 10.35
CA ASN A 903 8.60 4.96 9.58
C ASN A 903 8.00 3.66 10.15
N LEU A 904 6.79 3.77 10.69
CA LEU A 904 6.03 2.66 11.27
C LEU A 904 4.91 2.22 10.33
N TYR A 905 4.72 0.92 10.18
CA TYR A 905 3.67 0.35 9.33
C TYR A 905 2.85 -0.71 10.08
N VAL A 906 1.52 -0.64 10.01
CA VAL A 906 0.61 -1.57 10.68
C VAL A 906 -0.27 -2.29 9.66
N ASN A 907 -0.22 -3.63 9.69
CA ASN A 907 -0.98 -4.55 8.83
C ASN A 907 -0.76 -4.35 7.33
N ARG A 908 0.48 -3.98 6.95
CA ARG A 908 0.92 -3.76 5.57
C ARG A 908 2.43 -3.95 5.44
N GLY A 909 2.93 -3.96 4.20
CA GLY A 909 4.38 -3.92 3.92
C GLY A 909 5.07 -2.63 4.39
N ILE A 910 6.39 -2.71 4.62
CA ILE A 910 7.22 -1.62 5.19
C ILE A 910 8.04 -0.84 4.15
N THR A 911 7.76 -1.05 2.85
CA THR A 911 8.46 -0.39 1.73
C THR A 911 7.47 0.37 0.85
N GLY A 912 7.96 1.20 -0.07
CA GLY A 912 7.11 1.99 -0.96
C GLY A 912 6.48 3.19 -0.25
N ALA A 913 7.27 3.91 0.54
CA ALA A 913 6.83 5.17 1.15
C ALA A 913 6.47 6.18 0.06
N ILE A 914 5.32 6.81 0.18
CA ILE A 914 4.82 7.80 -0.77
C ILE A 914 5.02 9.19 -0.17
N VAL A 915 5.57 10.12 -0.97
CA VAL A 915 5.80 11.52 -0.60
C VAL A 915 4.57 12.13 0.07
N GLN A 916 4.76 12.91 1.14
CA GLN A 916 3.74 13.46 2.01
C GLN A 916 2.93 12.44 2.83
N ARG A 917 2.58 11.27 2.28
CA ARG A 917 1.80 10.25 3.01
C ARG A 917 2.63 9.62 4.10
N GLN A 918 3.81 9.11 3.74
CA GLN A 918 4.76 8.57 4.69
C GLN A 918 6.11 9.25 4.47
N PRO A 919 6.29 10.53 4.90
CA PRO A 919 7.59 11.19 4.82
C PRO A 919 8.69 10.24 5.32
N PHE A 920 9.75 10.13 4.53
CA PHE A 920 10.68 9.01 4.66
C PHE A 920 12.01 9.47 5.26
N GLY A 921 12.47 8.75 6.29
CA GLY A 921 13.74 9.02 6.97
C GLY A 921 13.79 8.35 8.33
N GLY A 922 15.00 8.02 8.79
CA GLY A 922 15.21 7.16 9.95
C GLY A 922 15.68 7.90 11.21
N TRP A 923 15.90 7.11 12.26
CA TRP A 923 16.56 7.51 13.50
C TRP A 923 17.88 6.74 13.67
N LYS A 924 18.62 7.01 14.75
CA LYS A 924 19.89 6.34 15.07
C LYS A 924 20.87 6.43 13.88
N ARG A 925 21.59 5.36 13.53
CA ARG A 925 22.52 5.35 12.39
C ARG A 925 21.84 5.32 11.01
N SER A 926 20.52 5.48 10.92
CA SER A 926 19.81 5.63 9.64
C SER A 926 19.69 7.09 9.20
N ALA A 927 20.05 8.06 10.04
CA ALA A 927 20.07 9.48 9.70
C ALA A 927 21.31 10.17 10.29
N ILE A 928 22.00 10.97 9.49
CA ILE A 928 23.23 11.67 9.87
C ILE A 928 23.07 13.17 9.63
N GLY A 929 23.49 13.96 10.62
CA GLY A 929 23.45 15.42 10.57
C GLY A 929 22.05 16.00 10.81
N GLN A 930 21.87 17.26 10.43
CA GLN A 930 20.64 18.02 10.64
C GLN A 930 19.59 17.71 9.55
N THR A 931 19.29 16.43 9.33
CA THR A 931 18.29 16.02 8.33
C THR A 931 16.89 15.88 8.93
N ALA A 932 15.89 15.95 8.06
CA ALA A 932 14.49 15.63 8.34
C ALA A 932 14.01 14.66 7.25
N LYS A 933 12.78 14.17 7.37
CA LYS A 933 12.24 13.21 6.42
C LYS A 933 12.11 13.82 5.02
N ALA A 934 12.70 13.16 4.02
CA ALA A 934 12.46 13.44 2.63
C ALA A 934 10.96 13.32 2.32
N GLY A 935 10.45 14.25 1.51
CA GLY A 935 9.02 14.32 1.19
C GLY A 935 8.14 14.74 2.37
N GLY A 936 8.75 15.26 3.45
CA GLY A 936 8.09 15.82 4.61
C GLY A 936 8.12 17.35 4.65
N PRO A 937 7.33 17.96 5.55
CA PRO A 937 7.16 19.41 5.63
C PRO A 937 8.41 20.14 6.14
N ASN A 938 9.36 19.44 6.76
CA ASN A 938 10.54 20.03 7.39
C ASN A 938 11.83 19.91 6.55
N TYR A 939 11.82 19.13 5.47
CA TYR A 939 13.03 18.84 4.69
C TYR A 939 13.72 20.12 4.17
N LEU A 940 12.95 21.03 3.57
CA LEU A 940 13.50 22.26 2.98
C LEU A 940 14.04 23.24 4.03
N VAL A 941 13.50 23.23 5.26
CA VAL A 941 13.95 24.10 6.35
C VAL A 941 15.42 23.84 6.66
N HIS A 942 15.82 22.57 6.67
CA HIS A 942 17.19 22.18 6.92
C HIS A 942 18.15 22.50 5.76
N LEU A 943 17.68 22.85 4.57
CA LEU A 943 18.55 23.20 3.43
C LEU A 943 18.88 24.69 3.32
N MET A 944 18.32 25.51 4.22
CA MET A 944 18.47 26.97 4.24
C MET A 944 18.99 27.44 5.60
N ASP A 945 19.49 28.66 5.64
CA ASP A 945 19.78 29.35 6.89
C ASP A 945 18.56 30.18 7.31
N ALA A 946 18.18 30.08 8.58
CA ALA A 946 17.05 30.81 9.16
C ALA A 946 17.54 31.98 10.03
N SER A 947 16.87 33.11 9.95
CA SER A 947 17.08 34.27 10.81
C SER A 947 15.76 34.93 11.20
N ASP A 948 15.78 35.75 12.24
CA ASP A 948 14.69 36.70 12.47
C ASP A 948 14.61 37.69 11.27
N PRO A 949 13.41 38.13 10.84
CA PRO A 949 13.26 39.09 9.75
C PRO A 949 13.94 40.44 10.03
N GLU A 950 14.59 41.05 9.04
CA GLU A 950 15.36 42.31 9.21
C GLU A 950 14.54 43.47 9.79
N ALA A 951 13.25 43.58 9.42
CA ALA A 951 12.35 44.63 9.93
C ALA A 951 12.05 44.50 11.43
N GLU A 952 12.31 43.32 12.01
CA GLU A 952 12.01 42.96 13.39
C GLU A 952 13.25 42.40 14.11
N ALA A 953 14.44 42.56 13.51
CA ALA A 953 15.72 42.21 14.11
C ALA A 953 15.98 43.15 15.30
N VAL A 954 15.59 42.70 16.49
CA VAL A 954 15.86 43.40 17.75
C VAL A 954 17.36 43.36 18.01
N ASP A 955 17.98 44.52 18.22
CA ASP A 955 19.30 44.57 18.83
C ASP A 955 19.18 44.01 20.26
N ARG A 956 19.57 42.74 20.41
CA ARG A 956 19.52 41.97 21.67
C ARG A 956 20.40 42.59 22.77
N THR A 957 21.20 43.61 22.43
CA THR A 957 22.03 44.39 23.34
C THR A 957 21.48 45.80 23.65
N ALA A 958 20.42 46.25 22.96
CA ALA A 958 19.88 47.61 23.06
C ALA A 958 19.01 47.89 24.30
N GLY A 959 18.69 46.89 25.12
CA GLY A 959 17.99 47.06 26.40
C GLY A 959 17.21 45.83 26.87
N ALA A 960 16.93 45.76 28.18
CA ALA A 960 16.24 44.64 28.81
C ALA A 960 14.80 44.44 28.28
N ASP A 961 14.07 45.53 28.00
CA ASP A 961 12.67 45.48 27.55
C ASP A 961 12.53 44.82 26.17
N ALA A 962 13.40 45.18 25.22
CA ALA A 962 13.39 44.64 23.86
C ALA A 962 13.71 43.12 23.85
N THR A 963 14.60 42.69 24.74
CA THR A 963 14.92 41.26 24.93
C THR A 963 13.71 40.49 25.49
N GLN A 964 12.98 41.09 26.44
CA GLN A 964 11.77 40.47 27.00
C GLN A 964 10.64 40.38 25.98
N GLU A 965 10.46 41.38 25.12
CA GLU A 965 9.49 41.35 24.02
C GLU A 965 9.82 40.26 23.00
N TRP A 966 11.09 40.14 22.59
CA TRP A 966 11.55 39.07 21.69
C TRP A 966 11.32 37.68 22.29
N LEU A 967 11.67 37.48 23.56
CA LEU A 967 11.40 36.24 24.28
C LEU A 967 9.89 35.96 24.34
N ALA A 968 9.05 36.95 24.67
CA ALA A 968 7.61 36.77 24.75
C ALA A 968 6.99 36.36 23.39
N ALA A 969 7.46 36.95 22.28
CA ALA A 969 7.07 36.55 20.93
C ALA A 969 7.50 35.10 20.64
N ALA A 970 8.73 34.71 21.00
CA ALA A 970 9.19 33.34 20.86
C ALA A 970 8.30 32.35 21.65
N ARG A 971 7.92 32.69 22.89
CA ARG A 971 7.01 31.83 23.69
C ARG A 971 5.63 31.68 23.06
N HIS A 972 5.15 32.70 22.36
CA HIS A 972 3.87 32.64 21.66
C HIS A 972 3.97 31.75 20.43
N SER A 973 4.97 31.99 19.57
CA SER A 973 5.24 31.19 18.37
C SER A 973 5.48 29.72 18.72
N ASP A 974 6.21 29.44 19.79
CA ASP A 974 6.45 28.08 20.29
C ASP A 974 5.14 27.34 20.59
N ARG A 975 4.20 27.98 21.31
CA ARG A 975 2.91 27.37 21.65
C ARG A 975 2.01 27.18 20.43
N GLU A 976 2.01 28.14 19.51
CA GLU A 976 1.27 28.07 18.25
C GLU A 976 1.73 26.87 17.42
N HIS A 977 3.03 26.74 17.16
CA HIS A 977 3.56 25.65 16.34
C HIS A 977 3.43 24.28 17.01
N TRP A 978 3.64 24.18 18.32
CA TRP A 978 3.46 22.92 19.04
C TRP A 978 2.02 22.41 18.99
N SER A 979 1.03 23.31 19.10
CA SER A 979 -0.39 22.94 19.06
C SER A 979 -0.98 22.80 17.64
N SER A 980 -0.25 23.23 16.60
CA SER A 980 -0.72 23.20 15.20
C SER A 980 0.22 22.41 14.28
N THR A 981 1.37 22.99 13.91
CA THR A 981 2.32 22.47 12.92
C THR A 981 2.89 21.12 13.33
N PHE A 982 3.20 20.94 14.61
CA PHE A 982 3.81 19.73 15.13
C PHE A 982 2.80 18.73 15.73
N ALA A 983 1.51 19.09 15.75
CA ALA A 983 0.46 18.20 16.20
C ALA A 983 0.34 16.98 15.26
N PRO A 984 0.10 15.76 15.80
CA PRO A 984 -0.11 14.56 14.98
C PRO A 984 -1.25 14.75 13.98
N ARG A 985 -1.01 14.43 12.70
CA ARG A 985 -1.98 14.71 11.63
C ARG A 985 -1.92 13.71 10.50
N ASP A 986 -3.11 13.35 10.02
CA ASP A 986 -3.34 12.69 8.73
C ASP A 986 -3.84 13.73 7.72
N VAL A 987 -2.97 14.09 6.78
CA VAL A 987 -3.24 15.18 5.82
C VAL A 987 -4.08 14.67 4.64
N GLN A 988 -3.98 13.38 4.31
CA GLN A 988 -4.54 12.81 3.10
C GLN A 988 -5.95 12.25 3.29
N ASP A 989 -6.25 11.75 4.49
CA ASP A 989 -7.58 11.22 4.85
C ASP A 989 -8.06 10.17 3.83
N LEU A 990 -7.18 9.21 3.50
CA LEU A 990 -7.46 8.19 2.49
C LEU A 990 -8.50 7.18 2.97
N GLN A 991 -9.27 6.63 2.04
CA GLN A 991 -10.16 5.53 2.35
C GLN A 991 -9.35 4.23 2.51
N GLY A 992 -9.41 3.64 3.69
CA GLY A 992 -8.78 2.36 4.01
C GLY A 992 -7.32 2.44 4.46
N GLU A 993 -6.74 3.63 4.51
CA GLU A 993 -5.36 3.84 4.95
C GLU A 993 -5.26 5.12 5.79
N VAL A 994 -4.74 5.02 7.00
CA VAL A 994 -4.46 6.16 7.87
C VAL A 994 -2.96 6.45 7.85
N ASN A 995 -2.60 7.72 7.65
CA ASN A 995 -1.21 8.16 7.51
C ASN A 995 -0.90 9.33 8.44
N VAL A 996 -0.40 9.03 9.64
CA VAL A 996 -0.12 10.04 10.66
C VAL A 996 1.34 10.45 10.62
N LEU A 997 1.61 11.73 10.40
CA LEU A 997 2.90 12.33 10.77
C LEU A 997 2.78 12.89 12.19
N ARG A 998 3.66 12.43 13.10
CA ARG A 998 3.78 12.97 14.46
C ARG A 998 5.20 13.45 14.75
N HIS A 999 5.32 14.32 15.74
CA HIS A 999 6.60 14.83 16.24
C HIS A 999 6.76 14.43 17.70
N LEU A 1000 7.84 13.72 18.01
CA LEU A 1000 8.14 13.20 19.35
C LEU A 1000 9.30 13.99 19.96
N PRO A 1001 9.20 14.43 21.23
CA PRO A 1001 10.34 15.02 21.91
C PRO A 1001 11.46 13.99 22.06
N LEU A 1002 12.71 14.45 21.97
CA LEU A 1002 13.90 13.62 22.22
C LEU A 1002 14.88 14.32 23.18
N PRO A 1003 15.74 13.56 23.88
CA PRO A 1003 16.83 14.13 24.66
C PRO A 1003 17.83 14.90 23.79
N VAL A 1004 18.20 16.12 24.21
CA VAL A 1004 19.15 16.99 23.49
C VAL A 1004 20.16 17.59 24.47
N LEU A 1005 21.44 17.63 24.07
CA LEU A 1005 22.45 18.40 24.79
C LEU A 1005 22.48 19.84 24.24
N VAL A 1006 22.18 20.83 25.08
CA VAL A 1006 22.29 22.25 24.74
C VAL A 1006 23.66 22.77 25.19
N ARG A 1007 24.48 23.19 24.22
CA ARG A 1007 25.81 23.76 24.47
C ARG A 1007 25.76 25.26 24.22
N ALA A 1008 26.03 26.07 25.24
CA ALA A 1008 26.27 27.50 25.10
C ALA A 1008 27.78 27.76 25.00
N ALA A 1009 28.24 28.17 23.82
CA ALA A 1009 29.63 28.54 23.56
C ALA A 1009 29.99 29.89 24.22
N ALA A 1010 31.26 30.29 24.16
CA ALA A 1010 31.77 31.49 24.83
C ALA A 1010 31.15 32.80 24.30
N ASP A 1011 30.63 32.79 23.08
CA ASP A 1011 29.93 33.92 22.43
C ASP A 1011 28.40 33.85 22.57
N ALA A 1012 27.86 32.87 23.30
CA ALA A 1012 26.42 32.74 23.54
C ALA A 1012 25.90 33.79 24.51
N THR A 1013 24.66 34.27 24.29
CA THR A 1013 24.00 35.21 25.20
C THR A 1013 22.99 34.54 26.13
N ALA A 1014 22.74 35.17 27.29
CA ALA A 1014 21.72 34.72 28.24
C ALA A 1014 20.30 34.66 27.63
N ALA A 1015 19.99 35.59 26.72
CA ALA A 1015 18.70 35.63 26.02
C ALA A 1015 18.53 34.43 25.07
N GLU A 1016 19.57 34.09 24.32
CA GLU A 1016 19.58 32.95 23.41
C GLU A 1016 19.45 31.63 24.17
N LEU A 1017 20.22 31.45 25.24
CA LEU A 1017 20.10 30.30 26.11
C LEU A 1017 18.68 30.17 26.67
N THR A 1018 18.12 31.25 27.20
CA THR A 1018 16.75 31.26 27.73
C THR A 1018 15.72 30.85 26.66
N ARG A 1019 15.87 31.35 25.43
CA ARG A 1019 14.97 31.00 24.33
C ARG A 1019 15.07 29.53 23.93
N VAL A 1020 16.29 28.98 23.86
CA VAL A 1020 16.50 27.59 23.43
C VAL A 1020 15.92 26.64 24.48
N LEU A 1021 16.19 26.91 25.76
CA LEU A 1021 15.62 26.14 26.87
C LEU A 1021 14.09 26.27 26.94
N HIS A 1022 13.52 27.43 26.58
CA HIS A 1022 12.06 27.59 26.50
C HIS A 1022 11.40 26.71 25.42
N ALA A 1023 11.99 26.60 24.23
CA ALA A 1023 11.44 25.72 23.21
C ALA A 1023 11.51 24.24 23.62
N ALA A 1024 12.63 23.82 24.20
CA ALA A 1024 12.76 22.48 24.75
C ALA A 1024 11.68 22.19 25.81
N ALA A 1025 11.46 23.13 26.73
CA ALA A 1025 10.42 23.02 27.74
C ALA A 1025 8.99 22.99 27.14
N THR A 1026 8.75 23.73 26.05
CA THR A 1026 7.43 23.77 25.39
C THR A 1026 7.06 22.42 24.77
N VAL A 1027 8.02 21.75 24.13
CA VAL A 1027 7.80 20.42 23.53
C VAL A 1027 7.96 19.28 24.54
N GLY A 1028 8.48 19.56 25.74
CA GLY A 1028 8.72 18.58 26.78
C GLY A 1028 9.95 17.70 26.53
N ALA A 1029 10.98 18.24 25.87
CA ALA A 1029 12.24 17.53 25.63
C ALA A 1029 13.12 17.52 26.90
N GLU A 1030 13.76 16.38 27.17
CA GLU A 1030 14.81 16.29 28.18
C GLU A 1030 16.07 17.00 27.68
N VAL A 1031 16.69 17.82 28.52
CA VAL A 1031 17.86 18.62 28.14
C VAL A 1031 18.98 18.49 29.14
N GLU A 1032 20.18 18.23 28.64
CA GLU A 1032 21.44 18.44 29.36
C GLU A 1032 22.02 19.81 28.95
N VAL A 1033 22.49 20.60 29.92
CA VAL A 1033 23.03 21.95 29.64
C VAL A 1033 24.53 22.00 29.92
N SER A 1034 25.28 22.45 28.93
CA SER A 1034 26.71 22.70 28.99
C SER A 1034 27.01 24.16 28.68
N LEU A 1035 27.78 24.83 29.54
CA LEU A 1035 28.11 26.25 29.44
C LEU A 1035 29.63 26.44 29.35
N ALA A 1036 30.08 27.26 28.39
CA ALA A 1036 31.46 27.72 28.32
C ALA A 1036 31.77 28.83 29.35
N ASP A 1037 30.75 29.60 29.76
CA ASP A 1037 30.87 30.70 30.71
C ASP A 1037 29.91 30.51 31.90
N ALA A 1038 30.45 30.60 33.11
CA ALA A 1038 29.69 30.52 34.36
C ALA A 1038 28.70 31.69 34.53
N GLU A 1039 28.90 32.83 33.84
CA GLU A 1039 27.97 33.97 33.86
C GLU A 1039 26.59 33.61 33.30
N LEU A 1040 26.49 32.60 32.42
CA LEU A 1040 25.22 32.11 31.87
C LEU A 1040 24.42 31.23 32.84
N MET A 1041 24.98 30.88 34.00
CA MET A 1041 24.34 30.03 35.01
C MET A 1041 23.02 30.62 35.51
N GLU A 1042 22.94 31.96 35.64
CA GLU A 1042 21.70 32.62 36.07
C GLU A 1042 20.56 32.38 35.08
N ALA A 1043 20.85 32.40 33.77
CA ALA A 1043 19.85 32.15 32.72
C ALA A 1043 19.37 30.69 32.71
N ALA A 1044 20.28 29.73 32.90
CA ALA A 1044 19.95 28.32 33.07
C ALA A 1044 19.08 28.09 34.32
N THR A 1045 19.46 28.69 35.46
CA THR A 1045 18.71 28.57 36.72
C THR A 1045 17.32 29.19 36.61
N ALA A 1046 17.21 30.37 35.97
CA ALA A 1046 15.93 31.03 35.72
C ALA A 1046 15.02 30.22 34.78
N SER A 1047 15.59 29.33 33.96
CA SER A 1047 14.88 28.41 33.08
C SER A 1047 14.50 27.08 33.76
N GLY A 1048 14.81 26.91 35.05
CA GLY A 1048 14.37 25.79 35.88
C GLY A 1048 15.42 24.70 36.15
N PHE A 1049 16.68 24.91 35.76
CA PHE A 1049 17.77 23.94 36.00
C PHE A 1049 18.43 24.20 37.36
N GLU A 1050 18.76 23.15 38.12
CA GLU A 1050 19.58 23.31 39.31
C GLU A 1050 21.06 23.47 38.93
N ALA A 1051 21.82 24.23 39.70
CA ALA A 1051 23.24 24.46 39.40
C ALA A 1051 24.09 23.18 39.37
N GLY A 1052 23.63 22.09 40.01
CA GLY A 1052 24.27 20.78 39.97
C GLY A 1052 24.02 20.00 38.67
N ASP A 1053 23.00 20.38 37.90
CA ASP A 1053 22.58 19.72 36.66
C ASP A 1053 23.17 20.40 35.41
N VAL A 1054 23.89 21.51 35.59
CA VAL A 1054 24.52 22.31 34.52
C VAL A 1054 26.03 22.11 34.58
N GLN A 1055 26.63 21.68 33.46
CA GLN A 1055 28.07 21.49 33.37
C GLN A 1055 28.74 22.78 32.88
N ILE A 1056 29.80 23.20 33.57
CA ILE A 1056 30.69 24.28 33.11
C ILE A 1056 31.97 23.63 32.62
N GLU A 1057 32.26 23.79 31.34
CA GLU A 1057 33.40 23.16 30.68
C GLU A 1057 33.82 24.04 29.49
N ASP A 1058 35.12 24.17 29.24
CA ASP A 1058 35.61 24.93 28.09
C ASP A 1058 35.41 24.15 26.77
N ALA A 1059 35.84 24.73 25.64
CA ALA A 1059 35.68 24.12 24.32
C ALA A 1059 36.45 22.79 24.17
N GLU A 1060 37.65 22.69 24.75
CA GLU A 1060 38.51 21.50 24.64
C GLU A 1060 37.98 20.36 25.52
N GLU A 1061 37.55 20.68 26.74
CA GLU A 1061 36.89 19.76 27.67
C GLU A 1061 35.60 19.21 27.05
N PHE A 1062 34.75 20.08 26.51
CA PHE A 1062 33.50 19.66 25.87
C PHE A 1062 33.74 18.76 24.66
N SER A 1063 34.65 19.16 23.76
CA SER A 1063 34.96 18.39 22.56
C SER A 1063 35.50 17.00 22.90
N SER A 1064 36.31 16.89 23.96
CA SER A 1064 36.83 15.61 24.46
C SER A 1064 35.74 14.72 25.06
N ARG A 1065 34.60 15.31 25.46
CA ARG A 1065 33.45 14.60 26.02
C ARG A 1065 32.49 14.08 24.95
N VAL A 1066 32.45 14.69 23.75
CA VAL A 1066 31.56 14.29 22.63
C VAL A 1066 31.56 12.77 22.36
N PRO A 1067 32.70 12.05 22.34
CA PRO A 1067 32.70 10.60 22.14
C PRO A 1067 31.97 9.79 23.23
N GLN A 1068 31.65 10.40 24.37
CA GLN A 1068 30.96 9.81 25.52
C GLN A 1068 29.53 10.33 25.72
N VAL A 1069 29.08 11.31 24.93
CA VAL A 1069 27.74 11.88 25.04
C VAL A 1069 26.70 10.80 24.71
N GLU A 1070 25.67 10.64 25.53
CA GLU A 1070 24.63 9.64 25.28
C GLU A 1070 23.59 10.15 24.27
N GLN A 1071 23.40 11.47 24.21
CA GLN A 1071 22.44 12.13 23.32
C GLN A 1071 22.93 12.17 21.87
N ALA A 1072 22.05 11.85 20.93
CA ALA A 1072 22.34 11.88 19.49
C ALA A 1072 22.26 13.29 18.86
N ARG A 1073 21.92 14.32 19.63
CA ARG A 1073 21.81 15.71 19.15
C ARG A 1073 22.43 16.71 20.11
N ILE A 1074 23.17 17.66 19.53
CA ILE A 1074 23.71 18.82 20.23
C ILE A 1074 23.12 20.08 19.60
N ARG A 1075 22.38 20.87 20.38
CA ARG A 1075 21.97 22.22 19.98
C ARG A 1075 23.02 23.22 20.47
N LEU A 1076 23.82 23.74 19.55
CA LEU A 1076 24.87 24.71 19.84
C LEU A 1076 24.35 26.14 19.76
N ILE A 1077 24.59 26.93 20.79
CA ILE A 1077 24.35 28.38 20.83
C ILE A 1077 25.71 29.07 20.72
N GLY A 1078 25.86 29.94 19.73
CA GLY A 1078 27.15 30.57 19.41
C GLY A 1078 27.92 29.80 18.33
N THR A 1079 29.25 29.99 18.30
CA THR A 1079 30.11 29.50 17.22
C THR A 1079 30.70 28.12 17.53
N ALA A 1080 30.64 27.20 16.55
CA ALA A 1080 31.32 25.90 16.66
C ALA A 1080 32.82 26.05 16.38
N ASP A 1081 33.65 25.74 17.37
CA ASP A 1081 35.10 25.66 17.22
C ASP A 1081 35.54 24.41 16.43
N ASP A 1082 36.79 24.43 15.98
CA ASP A 1082 37.35 23.36 15.14
C ASP A 1082 37.43 22.03 15.90
N ALA A 1083 37.74 22.04 17.21
CA ALA A 1083 37.86 20.81 17.99
C ALA A 1083 36.51 20.09 18.09
N LEU A 1084 35.42 20.84 18.29
CA LEU A 1084 34.06 20.31 18.30
C LEU A 1084 33.69 19.71 16.94
N ARG A 1085 34.01 20.39 15.83
CA ARG A 1085 33.72 19.88 14.48
C ARG A 1085 34.45 18.57 14.20
N HIS A 1086 35.72 18.46 14.59
CA HIS A 1086 36.48 17.21 14.46
C HIS A 1086 35.88 16.09 15.33
N ALA A 1087 35.52 16.39 16.58
CA ALA A 1087 34.90 15.42 17.47
C ALA A 1087 33.56 14.89 16.94
N ILE A 1088 32.78 15.73 16.25
CA ILE A 1088 31.54 15.33 15.57
C ILE A 1088 31.84 14.51 14.31
N ALA A 1089 32.86 14.87 13.54
CA ALA A 1089 33.27 14.10 12.35
C ALA A 1089 33.73 12.68 12.71
N ASP A 1090 34.35 12.48 13.88
CA ASP A 1090 34.72 11.17 14.42
C ASP A 1090 33.51 10.36 14.94
N ARG A 1091 32.35 11.02 15.09
CA ARG A 1091 31.15 10.48 15.78
C ARG A 1091 29.87 10.92 15.06
N ILE A 1092 29.79 10.60 13.77
CA ILE A 1092 28.79 11.11 12.82
C ILE A 1092 27.32 10.90 13.23
N GLU A 1093 27.05 9.94 14.11
CA GLU A 1093 25.72 9.70 14.68
C GLU A 1093 25.22 10.85 15.58
N VAL A 1094 26.12 11.72 16.04
CA VAL A 1094 25.76 12.93 16.81
C VAL A 1094 25.52 14.08 15.84
N ALA A 1095 24.27 14.51 15.72
CA ALA A 1095 23.91 15.66 14.91
C ALA A 1095 24.16 16.97 15.66
N LEU A 1096 25.06 17.81 15.12
CA LEU A 1096 25.33 19.15 15.63
C LEU A 1096 24.43 20.17 14.95
N PHE A 1097 23.52 20.81 15.70
CA PHE A 1097 22.62 21.88 15.25
C PHE A 1097 23.22 23.27 15.52
N THR A 1098 23.72 23.92 14.48
CA THR A 1098 24.48 25.19 14.53
C THR A 1098 23.71 26.40 13.99
N GLY A 1099 22.42 26.26 13.68
CA GLY A 1099 21.62 27.36 13.14
C GLY A 1099 21.58 28.56 14.08
N ALA A 1100 21.40 29.76 13.54
CA ALA A 1100 21.19 30.94 14.37
C ALA A 1100 19.98 30.73 15.29
N VAL A 1101 20.04 31.32 16.49
CA VAL A 1101 18.92 31.26 17.43
C VAL A 1101 17.84 32.24 16.95
N VAL A 1102 16.64 31.74 16.63
CA VAL A 1102 15.54 32.50 16.02
C VAL A 1102 14.30 32.49 16.89
N ARG A 1103 13.47 33.53 16.88
CA ARG A 1103 12.24 33.55 17.70
C ARG A 1103 11.20 32.51 17.28
N SER A 1104 11.21 32.12 15.99
CA SER A 1104 10.18 31.26 15.41
C SER A 1104 10.26 29.85 15.99
N GLY A 1105 9.13 29.39 16.55
CA GLY A 1105 8.97 28.01 17.01
C GLY A 1105 9.01 27.00 15.86
N ARG A 1106 8.63 27.42 14.64
CA ARG A 1106 8.68 26.61 13.42
C ARG A 1106 10.05 25.99 13.15
N VAL A 1107 11.12 26.72 13.48
CA VAL A 1107 12.50 26.30 13.22
C VAL A 1107 13.14 25.70 14.46
N GLU A 1108 13.12 26.40 15.59
CA GLU A 1108 13.97 25.97 16.70
C GLU A 1108 13.47 24.71 17.41
N GLN A 1109 12.15 24.47 17.43
CA GLN A 1109 11.62 23.25 18.04
C GLN A 1109 12.12 21.98 17.32
N LEU A 1110 12.50 22.07 16.04
CA LEU A 1110 12.99 20.92 15.26
C LEU A 1110 14.26 20.29 15.85
N ALA A 1111 15.11 21.07 16.54
CA ALA A 1111 16.27 20.52 17.22
C ALA A 1111 15.89 19.48 18.28
N PHE A 1112 14.69 19.65 18.87
CA PHE A 1112 14.14 18.87 19.98
C PHE A 1112 13.06 17.88 19.56
N LEU A 1113 12.87 17.64 18.25
CA LEU A 1113 11.81 16.76 17.75
C LEU A 1113 12.34 15.70 16.78
N HIS A 1114 11.86 14.46 16.96
CA HIS A 1114 11.90 13.42 15.94
C HIS A 1114 10.58 13.41 15.16
N GLU A 1115 10.67 13.45 13.84
CA GLU A 1115 9.53 13.11 13.01
C GLU A 1115 9.32 11.58 12.98
N GLN A 1116 8.07 11.16 13.04
CA GLN A 1116 7.68 9.75 12.85
C GLN A 1116 6.45 9.68 11.96
N ALA A 1117 6.54 8.90 10.89
CA ALA A 1117 5.41 8.60 10.03
C ALA A 1117 4.83 7.23 10.42
N ILE A 1118 3.52 7.16 10.61
CA ILE A 1118 2.79 5.95 10.96
C ILE A 1118 1.75 5.70 9.88
N SER A 1119 1.85 4.58 9.18
CA SER A 1119 0.89 4.18 8.16
C SER A 1119 0.20 2.89 8.58
N ALA A 1120 -1.13 2.90 8.64
CA ALA A 1120 -1.91 1.77 9.10
C ALA A 1120 -3.06 1.47 8.12
N THR A 1121 -3.24 0.19 7.81
CA THR A 1121 -4.45 -0.25 7.10
C THR A 1121 -5.67 -0.05 7.98
N ASP A 1122 -6.60 0.82 7.56
CA ASP A 1122 -7.81 1.20 8.30
C ASP A 1122 -9.06 0.51 7.74
N HIS A 1123 -8.88 -0.69 7.19
CA HIS A 1123 -9.97 -1.50 6.69
C HIS A 1123 -9.78 -3.00 6.98
N ARG A 1124 -10.90 -3.73 6.93
CA ARG A 1124 -10.92 -5.19 6.85
C ARG A 1124 -11.74 -5.61 5.64
N TYR A 1125 -11.07 -6.12 4.60
CA TYR A 1125 -11.67 -6.45 3.30
C TYR A 1125 -12.38 -5.27 2.62
N GLY A 1126 -11.81 -4.07 2.72
CA GLY A 1126 -12.35 -2.83 2.14
C GLY A 1126 -13.29 -2.07 3.07
N ASN A 1127 -13.85 -2.74 4.08
CA ASN A 1127 -14.74 -2.09 5.05
C ASN A 1127 -13.95 -1.38 6.13
N PRO A 1128 -14.34 -0.16 6.54
CA PRO A 1128 -13.70 0.55 7.64
C PRO A 1128 -13.65 -0.29 8.92
N LEU A 1129 -12.60 -0.12 9.72
CA LEU A 1129 -12.53 -0.77 11.03
C LEU A 1129 -13.66 -0.24 11.94
N PRO A 1130 -14.31 -1.11 12.77
CA PRO A 1130 -15.43 -0.71 13.62
C PRO A 1130 -15.02 0.23 14.76
N HIS A 1131 -13.74 0.26 15.11
CA HIS A 1131 -13.17 1.13 16.13
C HIS A 1131 -11.91 1.80 15.59
N PRO A 1132 -11.71 3.10 15.85
CA PRO A 1132 -10.49 3.78 15.44
C PRO A 1132 -9.28 3.16 16.16
N MET A 1133 -8.19 2.98 15.43
CA MET A 1133 -6.92 2.53 16.01
C MET A 1133 -6.34 3.62 16.92
N ASP A 1134 -5.63 3.21 17.98
CA ASP A 1134 -4.79 4.14 18.72
C ASP A 1134 -3.37 4.07 18.16
N LEU A 1135 -3.01 5.08 17.35
CA LEU A 1135 -1.70 5.19 16.71
C LEU A 1135 -0.77 6.18 17.41
N THR A 1136 -1.25 6.87 18.45
CA THR A 1136 -0.54 7.99 19.08
C THR A 1136 -0.54 7.92 20.62
N GLY A 1137 -0.73 6.72 21.19
CA GLY A 1137 -0.71 6.50 22.63
C GLY A 1137 -1.82 7.26 23.37
N GLY A 1138 -3.01 7.34 22.77
CA GLY A 1138 -4.19 7.99 23.31
C GLY A 1138 -4.24 9.51 23.09
N LYS A 1139 -3.24 10.10 22.42
CA LYS A 1139 -3.20 11.54 22.13
C LYS A 1139 -4.15 11.97 21.01
N GLY A 1140 -4.61 11.02 20.19
CA GLY A 1140 -5.38 11.29 18.99
C GLY A 1140 -4.53 11.94 17.88
N TRP A 1141 -5.17 12.27 16.76
CA TRP A 1141 -4.57 13.02 15.65
C TRP A 1141 -5.65 13.82 14.91
N LEU A 1142 -5.23 14.84 14.18
CA LEU A 1142 -6.10 15.69 13.36
C LEU A 1142 -6.20 15.14 11.93
N ARG A 1143 -7.30 15.42 11.22
CA ARG A 1143 -7.48 15.09 9.81
C ARG A 1143 -7.47 16.34 8.93
N GLY A 1144 -6.98 16.21 7.69
CA GLY A 1144 -6.88 17.29 6.70
C GLY A 1144 -5.66 18.20 6.93
N THR A 1145 -5.51 19.24 6.10
CA THR A 1145 -4.41 20.23 6.23
C THR A 1145 -4.57 21.09 7.49
N ALA A 1146 -3.46 21.53 8.07
CA ALA A 1146 -3.44 22.46 9.20
C ALA A 1146 -3.88 23.87 8.82
#